data_AF-A0A6P1MF66-F1
#
_entry.id   AF-A0A6P1MF66-F1
#
_cell.length_a   1.000
_cell.length_b   1.000
_cell.length_c   1.000
_cell.angle_alpha   90.00
_cell.angle_beta   90.00
_cell.angle_gamma   90.00
#
_symmetry.space_group_name_H-M   'P 1'
#
loop_
_entity.id
_entity.type
_entity.pdbx_description
1 polymer ?
#
loop_
_entity_poly.entity_id
_entity_poly.type
_entity_poly.pdbx_seq_one_letter_code
_entity_poly.pdbx_strand_id
1 'polypeptide(L)'
;MKRLISLIAIITMLVTITTVSPVSSYAITSTSYAFDVLSTGLNQAINVIKGPDNKLYISEYGGGSIVRVDRDGQNKTNSVTALNQPIGMAFDGSGNLYIAEHAGSQIDKVSAGGAKTVIKTETGLLTGLVIDSGNNLYAVQYSSGTILKMNLNGSGSTDFVTGLGSNSIIGMTIDSANNLYVADRSGGKIKKITPSGTVTDFITGLSTPTWVTLGEDGYFYVSLGSRSIEKYDVDGNKVAAFATPSTIGYPWGSYVDQAGSIYFLSLGSVCKKIIGTAGTTDKTHIELVLNTTLSDGIVDTAAFNVSGVASNPQITEAIVSGSSIRLTLNDNMSYTDNIKVSYAKTGTNNLVVSGKSIELDDFTNMPVTNNILKVTSVANLSDINVSNGTNLSTITGQLPASVTLTLSNSTTTNSAVTWDGGTPTYDGNTGGTYVFSGTVAISENLSNPSNLKARVNVIVAPASSGSSGKSSHSTTSPTASTNDNTIVKVNGEEQRIGTENKSNENGVSKVQVSVNSDTMGKMIDAEMKANSSKETGKTNVAEVNVMDKSANIAIVGLTGEIVKKLDQNNFDVLIKKGEVAYNIPAKELTVDDIAKKLSVTQEGLKEIKFEIQMKQMSKEQETTYGEKVKANNGEILIAPVDFSVVAKVTRADGSSQDVTIKSFKQYVQRIFEVPSDVNPNEITTGIVFNEDGSYSHVPTTVFKKDGKWYAGINSLTNSTYSVIHSPITVESVKGHWSKETVDDMASRLVLTDYKNFDANKAVTRTEFADYIVRALGLYREDEKSKSIFSDITVNNKNNVSIQKANEWGIINGYPDGTFRGTNTITREEAMVMYAKAMDIAKVADNKSNKLAAYTDSAKVATWATPSAQRVVNAEIFNGKGNGILDPKGTLTEAEALTAVRNLLLKAELINK
;
A
#
# COMPACT_ATOMS: atom_id res chain seq x y z
N MET A 1 -10.10 87.29 1.82
CA MET A 1 -11.44 87.72 2.30
C MET A 1 -12.44 86.66 1.88
N LYS A 2 -13.20 86.01 2.82
CA LYS A 2 -14.47 85.22 2.65
C LYS A 2 -14.54 84.22 1.44
N ARG A 3 -14.83 82.91 1.53
CA ARG A 3 -15.49 81.95 2.49
C ARG A 3 -14.79 80.55 2.32
N LEU A 4 -14.73 79.57 3.23
CA LEU A 4 -15.77 78.79 3.98
C LEU A 4 -16.65 77.91 3.04
N ILE A 5 -16.93 76.60 3.23
CA ILE A 5 -16.71 75.62 4.33
C ILE A 5 -16.86 74.14 3.79
N SER A 6 -16.36 73.10 4.50
CA SER A 6 -16.68 71.63 4.40
C SER A 6 -16.21 70.79 3.18
N LEU A 7 -15.90 69.47 3.26
CA LEU A 7 -15.63 68.51 4.39
C LEU A 7 -14.99 67.18 3.85
N ILE A 8 -14.29 66.38 4.69
CA ILE A 8 -13.84 64.95 4.52
C ILE A 8 -12.77 64.68 3.39
N ALA A 9 -11.53 64.15 3.52
CA ALA A 9 -10.76 63.28 4.45
C ALA A 9 -10.83 61.76 4.13
N ILE A 10 -9.78 60.93 3.88
CA ILE A 10 -8.30 60.97 3.80
C ILE A 10 -7.87 59.89 2.73
N ILE A 11 -6.79 59.97 1.92
CA ILE A 11 -5.44 59.33 2.10
C ILE A 11 -4.59 59.55 0.82
N THR A 12 -3.33 60.00 0.95
CA THR A 12 -2.14 59.52 0.20
C THR A 12 -0.87 60.25 0.66
N MET A 13 0.27 59.57 0.72
CA MET A 13 1.60 60.19 0.87
C MET A 13 2.65 59.38 0.10
N LEU A 14 3.56 60.07 -0.60
CA LEU A 14 4.60 59.47 -1.44
C LEU A 14 5.82 59.02 -0.63
N VAL A 15 6.55 58.04 -1.17
CA VAL A 15 8.00 57.90 -0.99
C VAL A 15 8.65 57.78 -2.37
N THR A 16 9.80 58.43 -2.56
CA THR A 16 10.52 58.54 -3.83
C THR A 16 11.46 57.36 -4.09
N ILE A 17 11.61 56.97 -5.36
CA ILE A 17 12.53 55.90 -5.80
C ILE A 17 13.96 56.44 -5.92
N THR A 18 14.93 55.72 -5.36
CA THR A 18 16.36 55.83 -5.69
C THR A 18 16.83 54.56 -6.40
N THR A 19 17.63 54.72 -7.45
CA THR A 19 18.12 53.61 -8.29
C THR A 19 19.25 52.83 -7.61
N VAL A 20 19.21 51.50 -7.71
CA VAL A 20 20.30 50.60 -7.28
C VAL A 20 20.96 49.98 -8.51
N SER A 21 22.28 49.88 -8.50
CA SER A 21 23.08 49.24 -9.56
C SER A 21 22.75 47.76 -9.74
N PRO A 22 22.92 47.17 -10.94
CA PRO A 22 22.68 45.75 -11.16
C PRO A 22 23.62 44.89 -10.29
N VAL A 23 23.04 43.99 -9.50
CA VAL A 23 23.80 43.00 -8.72
C VAL A 23 24.42 42.00 -9.69
N SER A 24 25.73 41.78 -9.56
CA SER A 24 26.47 40.78 -10.33
C SER A 24 25.90 39.37 -10.11
N SER A 25 25.63 38.65 -11.19
CA SER A 25 25.10 37.28 -11.14
C SER A 25 26.07 36.33 -10.43
N TYR A 26 25.73 35.92 -9.20
CA TYR A 26 26.46 34.86 -8.52
C TYR A 26 26.21 33.53 -9.23
N ALA A 27 27.28 32.91 -9.72
CA ALA A 27 27.22 31.56 -10.27
C ALA A 27 26.98 30.55 -9.15
N ILE A 28 25.92 29.76 -9.25
CA ILE A 28 25.60 28.70 -8.29
C ILE A 28 26.53 27.50 -8.56
N THR A 29 27.64 27.41 -7.86
CA THR A 29 28.53 26.24 -7.88
C THR A 29 28.19 25.28 -6.74
N SER A 30 27.87 24.04 -7.11
CA SER A 30 27.55 22.88 -6.25
C SER A 30 26.39 23.04 -5.26
N THR A 31 25.22 22.53 -5.65
CA THR A 31 24.23 21.93 -4.74
C THR A 31 24.61 20.47 -4.46
N SER A 32 24.27 19.95 -3.26
CA SER A 32 24.49 18.54 -2.88
C SER A 32 23.15 17.79 -2.75
N TYR A 33 22.99 16.72 -3.51
CA TYR A 33 21.81 15.84 -3.56
C TYR A 33 22.31 14.39 -3.73
N ALA A 34 21.60 13.42 -3.16
CA ALA A 34 22.03 12.03 -3.15
C ALA A 34 21.62 11.31 -4.45
N PHE A 35 22.46 10.37 -4.91
CA PHE A 35 22.16 9.47 -6.03
C PHE A 35 22.14 8.02 -5.55
N ASP A 36 20.96 7.38 -5.59
CA ASP A 36 20.85 5.94 -5.38
C ASP A 36 20.81 5.20 -6.71
N VAL A 37 21.53 4.09 -6.78
CA VAL A 37 21.39 3.11 -7.85
C VAL A 37 20.25 2.17 -7.45
N LEU A 38 19.10 2.31 -8.11
CA LEU A 38 17.91 1.49 -7.82
C LEU A 38 18.03 0.12 -8.45
N SER A 39 18.23 0.08 -9.78
CA SER A 39 18.14 -1.17 -10.54
C SER A 39 19.22 -1.22 -11.62
N THR A 40 19.97 -2.33 -11.66
CA THR A 40 21.08 -2.57 -12.58
C THR A 40 20.75 -3.69 -13.56
N GLY A 41 21.65 -4.00 -14.50
CA GLY A 41 21.42 -5.08 -15.47
C GLY A 41 20.23 -4.80 -16.40
N LEU A 42 19.97 -3.53 -16.72
CA LEU A 42 19.01 -3.13 -17.76
C LEU A 42 19.71 -3.13 -19.13
N ASN A 43 18.99 -3.41 -20.21
CA ASN A 43 19.59 -3.40 -21.56
C ASN A 43 19.26 -2.10 -22.32
N GLN A 44 20.18 -1.11 -22.22
CA GLN A 44 20.04 0.24 -22.81
C GLN A 44 18.68 0.89 -22.45
N ALA A 45 18.37 0.98 -21.16
CA ALA A 45 17.13 1.61 -20.69
C ALA A 45 17.05 3.09 -21.12
N ILE A 46 15.91 3.51 -21.68
CA ILE A 46 15.78 4.80 -22.37
C ILE A 46 14.64 5.70 -21.86
N ASN A 47 13.49 5.14 -21.45
CA ASN A 47 12.40 5.88 -20.82
C ASN A 47 11.81 5.12 -19.60
N VAL A 48 11.33 5.85 -18.59
CA VAL A 48 10.70 5.31 -17.38
C VAL A 48 9.41 6.07 -17.07
N ILE A 49 8.33 5.32 -16.78
CA ILE A 49 7.04 5.87 -16.36
C ILE A 49 6.51 5.10 -15.14
N LYS A 50 5.51 5.66 -14.45
CA LYS A 50 4.74 4.94 -13.41
C LYS A 50 3.62 4.11 -14.06
N GLY A 51 3.46 2.88 -13.60
CA GLY A 51 2.30 2.03 -13.91
C GLY A 51 1.09 2.28 -13.03
N PRO A 52 -0.09 1.74 -13.39
CA PRO A 52 -1.29 1.80 -12.57
C PRO A 52 -1.14 1.04 -11.24
N ASP A 53 -0.24 0.06 -11.17
CA ASP A 53 0.14 -0.70 -9.98
C ASP A 53 1.22 0.00 -9.12
N ASN A 54 1.45 1.30 -9.35
CA ASN A 54 2.48 2.13 -8.70
C ASN A 54 3.93 1.62 -8.88
N LYS A 55 4.21 0.74 -9.86
CA LYS A 55 5.57 0.28 -10.19
C LYS A 55 6.21 1.13 -11.29
N LEU A 56 7.53 1.04 -11.44
CA LEU A 56 8.26 1.67 -12.54
C LEU A 56 8.23 0.74 -13.76
N TYR A 57 7.78 1.27 -14.90
CA TYR A 57 7.87 0.63 -16.21
C TYR A 57 8.99 1.30 -17.01
N ILE A 58 9.98 0.51 -17.44
CA ILE A 58 11.24 0.95 -18.04
C ILE A 58 11.37 0.32 -19.43
N SER A 59 11.53 1.12 -20.48
CA SER A 59 11.78 0.62 -21.83
C SER A 59 13.27 0.31 -22.05
N GLU A 60 13.59 -0.96 -22.31
CA GLU A 60 14.91 -1.44 -22.67
C GLU A 60 15.09 -1.40 -24.20
N TYR A 61 15.63 -0.28 -24.70
CA TYR A 61 15.84 -0.05 -26.14
C TYR A 61 16.67 -1.17 -26.79
N GLY A 62 17.77 -1.56 -26.14
CA GLY A 62 18.65 -2.64 -26.59
C GLY A 62 18.17 -4.04 -26.19
N GLY A 63 17.23 -4.15 -25.25
CA GLY A 63 16.65 -5.41 -24.78
C GLY A 63 15.41 -5.85 -25.54
N GLY A 64 14.75 -4.94 -26.26
CA GLY A 64 13.47 -5.23 -26.91
C GLY A 64 12.38 -5.60 -25.90
N SER A 65 12.38 -4.92 -24.75
CA SER A 65 11.52 -5.27 -23.61
C SER A 65 10.98 -4.02 -22.90
N ILE A 66 9.85 -4.18 -22.20
CA ILE A 66 9.46 -3.30 -21.09
C ILE A 66 9.68 -4.07 -19.79
N VAL A 67 10.54 -3.54 -18.94
CA VAL A 67 10.82 -4.04 -17.60
C VAL A 67 9.89 -3.36 -16.60
N ARG A 68 9.32 -4.14 -15.69
CA ARG A 68 8.61 -3.64 -14.50
C ARG A 68 9.46 -3.88 -13.26
N VAL A 69 9.65 -2.84 -12.45
CA VAL A 69 10.54 -2.77 -11.28
C VAL A 69 9.82 -2.04 -10.14
N ASP A 70 10.04 -2.48 -8.90
CA ASP A 70 9.46 -1.81 -7.73
C ASP A 70 10.14 -0.45 -7.47
N ARG A 71 9.47 0.44 -6.73
CA ARG A 71 9.93 1.84 -6.57
C ARG A 71 11.15 2.03 -5.66
N ASP A 72 11.65 0.95 -5.09
CA ASP A 72 12.92 0.77 -4.39
C ASP A 72 14.02 0.16 -5.29
N GLY A 73 13.70 -0.19 -6.53
CA GLY A 73 14.58 -0.83 -7.50
C GLY A 73 14.54 -2.36 -7.55
N GLN A 74 13.81 -2.99 -6.63
CA GLN A 74 13.76 -4.44 -6.45
C GLN A 74 12.76 -5.13 -7.40
N ASN A 75 12.70 -6.46 -7.33
CA ASN A 75 11.69 -7.32 -7.98
C ASN A 75 11.53 -7.09 -9.50
N LYS A 76 12.67 -6.90 -10.21
CA LYS A 76 12.71 -6.78 -11.68
C LYS A 76 12.00 -7.95 -12.37
N THR A 77 11.00 -7.64 -13.20
CA THR A 77 10.29 -8.59 -14.07
C THR A 77 10.17 -8.04 -15.49
N ASN A 78 10.32 -8.89 -16.51
CA ASN A 78 10.09 -8.49 -17.90
C ASN A 78 8.57 -8.52 -18.16
N SER A 79 7.94 -7.35 -18.24
CA SER A 79 6.48 -7.21 -18.37
C SER A 79 5.99 -7.29 -19.81
N VAL A 80 6.82 -6.92 -20.78
CA VAL A 80 6.55 -7.04 -22.22
C VAL A 80 7.87 -7.39 -22.92
N THR A 81 7.83 -8.26 -23.93
CA THR A 81 9.01 -8.73 -24.67
C THR A 81 8.74 -8.77 -26.18
N ALA A 82 9.77 -9.12 -26.95
CA ALA A 82 9.75 -9.14 -28.42
C ALA A 82 9.27 -7.80 -29.01
N LEU A 83 9.90 -6.72 -28.54
CA LEU A 83 9.72 -5.35 -29.04
C LEU A 83 10.96 -4.91 -29.84
N ASN A 84 10.78 -4.02 -30.82
CA ASN A 84 11.85 -3.50 -31.67
C ASN A 84 12.22 -2.05 -31.30
N GLN A 85 13.14 -1.93 -30.34
CA GLN A 85 13.64 -0.66 -29.79
C GLN A 85 12.52 0.23 -29.22
N PRO A 86 11.84 -0.19 -28.13
CA PRO A 86 10.79 0.61 -27.51
C PRO A 86 11.35 1.90 -26.88
N ILE A 87 10.64 3.02 -27.03
CA ILE A 87 10.95 4.30 -26.37
C ILE A 87 9.74 4.80 -25.57
N GLY A 88 8.78 5.41 -26.25
CA GLY A 88 7.62 6.06 -25.63
C GLY A 88 6.67 5.05 -25.00
N MET A 89 6.10 5.42 -23.86
CA MET A 89 5.16 4.60 -23.10
C MET A 89 4.10 5.50 -22.47
N ALA A 90 2.84 5.08 -22.50
CA ALA A 90 1.76 5.65 -21.70
C ALA A 90 0.72 4.59 -21.34
N PHE A 91 0.04 4.76 -20.20
CA PHE A 91 -1.12 3.94 -19.84
C PHE A 91 -2.42 4.66 -20.14
N ASP A 92 -3.43 3.94 -20.66
CA ASP A 92 -4.81 4.46 -20.69
C ASP A 92 -5.48 4.35 -19.31
N GLY A 93 -6.62 5.03 -19.13
CA GLY A 93 -7.37 5.02 -17.87
C GLY A 93 -7.93 3.66 -17.44
N SER A 94 -7.81 2.63 -18.30
CA SER A 94 -8.19 1.23 -18.04
C SER A 94 -6.98 0.32 -17.81
N GLY A 95 -5.76 0.88 -17.68
CA GLY A 95 -4.54 0.13 -17.38
C GLY A 95 -3.89 -0.58 -18.57
N ASN A 96 -4.30 -0.29 -19.81
CA ASN A 96 -3.60 -0.82 -20.98
C ASN A 96 -2.36 0.03 -21.31
N LEU A 97 -1.23 -0.61 -21.59
CA LEU A 97 0.03 0.04 -21.92
C LEU A 97 0.15 0.25 -23.44
N TYR A 98 0.46 1.47 -23.84
CA TYR A 98 0.77 1.86 -25.23
C TYR A 98 2.27 2.06 -25.37
N ILE A 99 2.87 1.51 -26.42
CA ILE A 99 4.33 1.47 -26.62
C ILE A 99 4.66 1.97 -28.02
N ALA A 100 5.53 2.97 -28.11
CA ALA A 100 6.12 3.41 -29.38
C ALA A 100 7.40 2.62 -29.67
N GLU A 101 7.40 1.86 -30.77
CA GLU A 101 8.56 1.10 -31.25
C GLU A 101 9.36 1.94 -32.24
N HIS A 102 10.56 2.35 -31.85
CA HIS A 102 11.39 3.27 -32.64
C HIS A 102 11.80 2.64 -33.98
N ALA A 103 12.51 1.50 -33.94
CA ALA A 103 12.91 0.77 -35.13
C ALA A 103 11.79 -0.13 -35.69
N GLY A 104 10.78 -0.47 -34.87
CA GLY A 104 9.55 -1.10 -35.36
C GLY A 104 8.72 -0.18 -36.26
N SER A 105 8.85 1.15 -36.11
CA SER A 105 7.99 2.15 -36.77
C SER A 105 6.49 1.84 -36.56
N GLN A 106 6.13 1.41 -35.35
CA GLN A 106 4.77 0.99 -35.01
C GLN A 106 4.42 1.31 -33.56
N ILE A 107 3.12 1.24 -33.25
CA ILE A 107 2.59 1.36 -31.90
C ILE A 107 1.90 0.05 -31.53
N ASP A 108 2.34 -0.55 -30.43
CA ASP A 108 1.70 -1.69 -29.76
C ASP A 108 0.77 -1.18 -28.64
N LYS A 109 -0.37 -1.85 -28.48
CA LYS A 109 -1.17 -1.85 -27.24
C LYS A 109 -0.97 -3.19 -26.55
N VAL A 110 -0.62 -3.17 -25.27
CA VAL A 110 -0.66 -4.34 -24.39
C VAL A 110 -1.85 -4.17 -23.44
N SER A 111 -2.78 -5.12 -23.44
CA SER A 111 -3.95 -5.05 -22.55
C SER A 111 -3.56 -5.21 -21.08
N ALA A 112 -4.43 -4.78 -20.17
CA ALA A 112 -4.26 -5.06 -18.73
C ALA A 112 -4.15 -6.58 -18.40
N GLY A 113 -4.61 -7.46 -19.31
CA GLY A 113 -4.41 -8.91 -19.24
C GLY A 113 -3.18 -9.44 -19.97
N GLY A 114 -2.24 -8.57 -20.38
CA GLY A 114 -0.97 -8.93 -21.03
C GLY A 114 -1.03 -9.21 -22.53
N ALA A 115 -2.19 -9.09 -23.19
CA ALA A 115 -2.32 -9.39 -24.62
C ALA A 115 -1.79 -8.22 -25.47
N LYS A 116 -0.73 -8.45 -26.26
CA LYS A 116 -0.12 -7.47 -27.16
C LYS A 116 -0.79 -7.48 -28.55
N THR A 117 -1.15 -6.31 -29.06
CA THR A 117 -1.63 -6.10 -30.44
C THR A 117 -1.07 -4.81 -31.03
N VAL A 118 -0.53 -4.89 -32.25
CA VAL A 118 -0.18 -3.70 -33.04
C VAL A 118 -1.46 -2.95 -33.39
N ILE A 119 -1.54 -1.67 -33.03
CA ILE A 119 -2.69 -0.81 -33.35
C ILE A 119 -2.43 0.11 -34.54
N LYS A 120 -1.16 0.42 -34.82
CA LYS A 120 -0.77 1.34 -35.88
C LYS A 120 0.64 1.03 -36.37
N THR A 121 0.82 0.95 -37.68
CA THR A 121 2.14 0.99 -38.34
C THR A 121 2.30 2.35 -39.02
N GLU A 122 3.52 2.88 -38.98
CA GLU A 122 3.92 4.20 -39.50
C GLU A 122 5.10 4.07 -40.48
N THR A 123 5.37 5.14 -41.23
CA THR A 123 6.47 5.22 -42.21
C THR A 123 7.73 5.91 -41.66
N GLY A 124 7.79 6.18 -40.35
CA GLY A 124 8.88 6.89 -39.71
C GLY A 124 9.07 6.50 -38.24
N LEU A 125 10.28 6.74 -37.74
CA LEU A 125 10.72 6.37 -36.40
C LEU A 125 9.90 7.10 -35.32
N LEU A 126 9.46 6.37 -34.30
CA LEU A 126 8.61 6.89 -33.21
C LEU A 126 9.39 7.07 -31.90
N THR A 127 9.12 8.16 -31.17
CA THR A 127 9.81 8.48 -29.89
C THR A 127 8.84 8.73 -28.75
N GLY A 128 8.54 9.99 -28.39
CA GLY A 128 7.62 10.34 -27.31
C GLY A 128 6.17 9.94 -27.61
N LEU A 129 5.44 9.51 -26.59
CA LEU A 129 4.05 9.02 -26.69
C LEU A 129 3.28 9.39 -25.42
N VAL A 130 2.09 10.01 -25.56
CA VAL A 130 1.20 10.39 -24.44
C VAL A 130 -0.28 10.20 -24.83
N ILE A 131 -1.17 10.21 -23.84
CA ILE A 131 -2.63 10.08 -24.01
C ILE A 131 -3.32 11.28 -23.35
N ASP A 132 -4.29 11.91 -24.02
CA ASP A 132 -5.08 13.01 -23.45
C ASP A 132 -6.32 12.55 -22.68
N SER A 133 -6.93 13.46 -21.90
CA SER A 133 -8.13 13.17 -21.11
C SER A 133 -9.37 12.80 -21.95
N GLY A 134 -9.30 12.94 -23.28
CA GLY A 134 -10.31 12.53 -24.24
C GLY A 134 -10.08 11.14 -24.84
N ASN A 135 -9.03 10.41 -24.41
CA ASN A 135 -8.56 9.16 -25.01
C ASN A 135 -8.09 9.32 -26.48
N ASN A 136 -7.41 10.42 -26.79
CA ASN A 136 -6.59 10.52 -27.99
C ASN A 136 -5.14 10.17 -27.66
N LEU A 137 -4.50 9.39 -28.52
CA LEU A 137 -3.09 9.06 -28.47
C LEU A 137 -2.31 10.08 -29.31
N TYR A 138 -1.20 10.59 -28.76
CA TYR A 138 -0.24 11.43 -29.47
C TYR A 138 1.11 10.75 -29.53
N ALA A 139 1.74 10.77 -30.70
CA ALA A 139 3.06 10.17 -30.92
C ALA A 139 3.96 11.09 -31.73
N VAL A 140 5.22 11.22 -31.32
CA VAL A 140 6.25 11.99 -32.05
C VAL A 140 6.87 11.10 -33.14
N GLN A 141 6.69 11.51 -34.39
CA GLN A 141 7.43 10.97 -35.53
C GLN A 141 8.76 11.74 -35.67
N TYR A 142 9.83 11.13 -35.17
CA TYR A 142 11.14 11.74 -34.97
C TYR A 142 11.77 12.23 -36.29
N SER A 143 11.68 11.42 -37.35
CA SER A 143 12.34 11.71 -38.63
C SER A 143 11.77 12.95 -39.33
N SER A 144 10.47 13.20 -39.24
CA SER A 144 9.80 14.37 -39.82
C SER A 144 9.81 15.58 -38.90
N GLY A 145 9.70 15.37 -37.58
CA GLY A 145 9.39 16.44 -36.63
C GLY A 145 7.88 16.76 -36.60
N THR A 146 7.05 15.73 -36.75
CA THR A 146 5.58 15.79 -36.69
C THR A 146 5.08 15.11 -35.42
N ILE A 147 4.05 15.70 -34.79
CA ILE A 147 3.22 15.01 -33.80
C ILE A 147 1.97 14.49 -34.50
N LEU A 148 1.77 13.19 -34.41
CA LEU A 148 0.58 12.49 -34.87
C LEU A 148 -0.46 12.49 -33.75
N LYS A 149 -1.74 12.71 -34.08
CA LYS A 149 -2.90 12.50 -33.17
C LYS A 149 -3.80 11.42 -33.76
N MET A 150 -4.17 10.43 -32.96
CA MET A 150 -5.03 9.30 -33.36
C MET A 150 -5.90 8.80 -32.20
N ASN A 151 -6.90 7.96 -32.48
CA ASN A 151 -7.68 7.26 -31.46
C ASN A 151 -6.83 6.18 -30.74
N LEU A 152 -7.24 5.76 -29.54
CA LEU A 152 -6.65 4.64 -28.79
C LEU A 152 -6.66 3.25 -29.51
N ASN A 153 -7.15 3.16 -30.74
CA ASN A 153 -7.09 1.98 -31.61
C ASN A 153 -6.33 2.23 -32.93
N GLY A 154 -5.54 3.31 -33.02
CA GLY A 154 -4.75 3.68 -34.22
C GLY A 154 -5.55 4.28 -35.38
N SER A 155 -6.89 4.28 -35.31
CA SER A 155 -7.75 4.90 -36.33
C SER A 155 -7.75 6.43 -36.22
N GLY A 156 -8.11 7.12 -37.31
CA GLY A 156 -8.23 8.58 -37.33
C GLY A 156 -6.90 9.32 -37.16
N SER A 157 -5.76 8.71 -37.51
CA SER A 157 -4.45 9.36 -37.42
C SER A 157 -4.36 10.59 -38.33
N THR A 158 -3.85 11.68 -37.76
CA THR A 158 -3.68 12.99 -38.40
C THR A 158 -2.38 13.64 -37.98
N ASP A 159 -1.76 14.39 -38.90
CA ASP A 159 -0.64 15.29 -38.61
C ASP A 159 -1.15 16.48 -37.78
N PHE A 160 -1.11 16.37 -36.46
CA PHE A 160 -1.66 17.37 -35.54
C PHE A 160 -0.83 18.66 -35.52
N VAL A 161 0.50 18.51 -35.52
CA VAL A 161 1.46 19.61 -35.67
C VAL A 161 2.66 19.11 -36.44
N THR A 162 3.06 19.83 -37.50
CA THR A 162 4.23 19.54 -38.32
C THR A 162 5.32 20.60 -38.17
N GLY A 163 6.52 20.35 -38.71
CA GLY A 163 7.57 21.36 -38.82
C GLY A 163 8.28 21.72 -37.50
N LEU A 164 8.16 20.89 -36.46
CA LEU A 164 8.78 21.16 -35.15
C LEU A 164 10.30 20.97 -35.14
N GLY A 165 10.84 20.25 -36.13
CA GLY A 165 12.28 20.00 -36.30
C GLY A 165 12.59 18.53 -36.55
N SER A 166 12.97 18.19 -37.79
CA SER A 166 13.32 16.84 -38.21
C SER A 166 14.52 16.30 -37.43
N ASN A 167 14.38 15.10 -36.85
CA ASN A 167 15.33 14.48 -35.92
C ASN A 167 15.61 15.29 -34.64
N SER A 168 14.73 16.24 -34.27
CA SER A 168 14.93 17.12 -33.11
C SER A 168 14.00 16.82 -31.93
N ILE A 169 12.75 16.44 -32.19
CA ILE A 169 11.75 16.24 -31.12
C ILE A 169 11.82 14.80 -30.59
N ILE A 170 11.97 14.63 -29.27
CA ILE A 170 12.11 13.30 -28.63
C ILE A 170 11.11 13.10 -27.50
N GLY A 171 11.42 13.56 -26.28
CA GLY A 171 10.55 13.37 -25.12
C GLY A 171 9.32 14.26 -25.15
N MET A 172 8.21 13.74 -24.63
CA MET A 172 6.91 14.42 -24.57
C MET A 172 6.20 14.13 -23.25
N THR A 173 5.54 15.15 -22.70
CA THR A 173 4.62 15.07 -21.56
C THR A 173 3.36 15.91 -21.84
N ILE A 174 2.36 15.86 -20.97
CA ILE A 174 1.05 16.52 -21.17
C ILE A 174 0.52 17.08 -19.84
N ASP A 175 -0.09 18.26 -19.85
CA ASP A 175 -0.74 18.85 -18.67
C ASP A 175 -2.23 18.47 -18.55
N SER A 176 -2.85 18.76 -17.40
CA SER A 176 -4.27 18.50 -17.12
C SER A 176 -5.25 19.30 -17.97
N ALA A 177 -4.77 20.30 -18.73
CA ALA A 177 -5.53 21.03 -19.74
C ALA A 177 -5.26 20.50 -21.18
N ASN A 178 -4.61 19.34 -21.28
CA ASN A 178 -4.24 18.65 -22.52
C ASN A 178 -3.27 19.43 -23.43
N ASN A 179 -2.47 20.35 -22.89
CA ASN A 179 -1.35 20.92 -23.64
C ASN A 179 -0.18 19.93 -23.65
N LEU A 180 0.37 19.66 -24.83
CA LEU A 180 1.58 18.84 -24.97
C LEU A 180 2.82 19.70 -24.70
N TYR A 181 3.83 19.11 -24.09
CA TYR A 181 5.13 19.71 -23.88
C TYR A 181 6.20 18.80 -24.46
N VAL A 182 6.99 19.29 -25.40
CA VAL A 182 7.97 18.47 -26.15
C VAL A 182 9.38 19.03 -26.12
N ALA A 183 10.36 18.15 -25.98
CA ALA A 183 11.78 18.50 -25.98
C ALA A 183 12.31 18.65 -27.41
N ASP A 184 12.65 19.88 -27.80
CA ASP A 184 13.33 20.24 -29.05
C ASP A 184 14.85 20.24 -28.81
N ARG A 185 15.46 19.08 -29.09
CA ARG A 185 16.85 18.78 -28.75
C ARG A 185 17.86 19.68 -29.46
N SER A 186 17.61 19.98 -30.73
CA SER A 186 18.51 20.79 -31.58
C SER A 186 18.23 22.29 -31.44
N GLY A 187 16.97 22.69 -31.21
CA GLY A 187 16.62 24.08 -30.93
C GLY A 187 17.00 24.55 -29.53
N GLY A 188 17.23 23.63 -28.59
CA GLY A 188 17.58 23.93 -27.20
C GLY A 188 16.39 24.43 -26.37
N LYS A 189 15.22 23.81 -26.55
CA LYS A 189 13.93 24.31 -26.04
C LYS A 189 13.00 23.20 -25.56
N ILE A 190 12.06 23.57 -24.68
CA ILE A 190 10.77 22.87 -24.55
C ILE A 190 9.73 23.70 -25.29
N LYS A 191 8.92 23.06 -26.14
CA LYS A 191 7.78 23.70 -26.81
C LYS A 191 6.48 23.28 -26.13
N LYS A 192 5.59 24.25 -25.83
CA LYS A 192 4.20 23.99 -25.41
C LYS A 192 3.32 24.02 -26.65
N ILE A 193 2.39 23.09 -26.75
CA ILE A 193 1.47 22.94 -27.87
C ILE A 193 0.07 22.80 -27.30
N THR A 194 -0.83 23.72 -27.64
CA THR A 194 -2.21 23.72 -27.13
C THR A 194 -3.06 22.63 -27.79
N PRO A 195 -4.23 22.27 -27.22
CA PRO A 195 -5.21 21.41 -27.88
C PRO A 195 -5.68 21.88 -29.28
N SER A 196 -5.48 23.16 -29.61
CA SER A 196 -5.73 23.76 -30.93
C SER A 196 -4.53 23.70 -31.89
N GLY A 197 -3.46 22.99 -31.53
CA GLY A 197 -2.22 22.88 -32.33
C GLY A 197 -1.33 24.13 -32.31
N THR A 198 -1.61 25.11 -31.45
CA THR A 198 -0.83 26.35 -31.38
C THR A 198 0.48 26.10 -30.65
N VAL A 199 1.60 26.26 -31.36
CA VAL A 199 2.96 26.02 -30.84
C VAL A 199 3.55 27.30 -30.26
N THR A 200 4.12 27.21 -29.06
CA THR A 200 4.94 28.25 -28.42
C THR A 200 6.22 27.65 -27.85
N ASP A 201 7.28 28.45 -27.77
CA ASP A 201 8.47 28.08 -26.99
C ASP A 201 8.17 28.36 -25.50
N PHE A 202 8.30 27.35 -24.65
CA PHE A 202 7.95 27.42 -23.21
C PHE A 202 9.20 27.61 -22.34
N ILE A 203 10.25 26.83 -22.59
CA ILE A 203 11.56 26.98 -21.95
C ILE A 203 12.61 27.08 -23.06
N THR A 204 13.61 27.96 -22.90
CA THR A 204 14.65 28.19 -23.92
C THR A 204 16.05 28.27 -23.31
N GLY A 205 17.08 28.16 -24.15
CA GLY A 205 18.49 28.19 -23.72
C GLY A 205 19.01 26.88 -23.14
N LEU A 206 18.31 25.76 -23.39
CA LEU A 206 18.61 24.45 -22.83
C LEU A 206 19.74 23.75 -23.58
N SER A 207 20.65 23.13 -22.83
CA SER A 207 21.77 22.39 -23.43
C SER A 207 21.35 20.98 -23.84
N THR A 208 20.88 20.86 -25.09
CA THR A 208 20.50 19.57 -25.72
C THR A 208 19.45 18.81 -24.90
N PRO A 209 18.21 19.30 -24.76
CA PRO A 209 17.18 18.60 -23.99
C PRO A 209 16.82 17.24 -24.62
N THR A 210 16.85 16.19 -23.83
CA THR A 210 16.57 14.81 -24.24
C THR A 210 15.14 14.39 -23.90
N TRP A 211 14.65 14.81 -22.73
CA TRP A 211 13.33 14.48 -22.23
C TRP A 211 12.72 15.61 -21.39
N VAL A 212 11.39 15.65 -21.33
CA VAL A 212 10.62 16.55 -20.45
C VAL A 212 9.49 15.76 -19.78
N THR A 213 9.33 15.96 -18.48
CA THR A 213 8.36 15.26 -17.63
C THR A 213 7.67 16.28 -16.73
N LEU A 214 6.33 16.29 -16.72
CA LEU A 214 5.55 16.92 -15.65
C LEU A 214 5.50 15.94 -14.47
N GLY A 215 6.05 16.34 -13.32
CA GLY A 215 6.08 15.53 -12.10
C GLY A 215 4.74 15.49 -11.38
N GLU A 216 4.55 14.47 -10.54
CA GLU A 216 3.38 14.40 -9.64
C GLU A 216 3.39 15.48 -8.56
N ASP A 217 4.52 16.17 -8.36
CA ASP A 217 4.67 17.37 -7.53
C ASP A 217 4.24 18.67 -8.25
N GLY A 218 3.84 18.60 -9.52
CA GLY A 218 3.34 19.71 -10.32
C GLY A 218 4.40 20.53 -11.07
N TYR A 219 5.68 20.14 -11.02
CA TYR A 219 6.78 20.86 -11.70
C TYR A 219 7.24 20.17 -12.99
N PHE A 220 7.80 20.94 -13.91
CA PHE A 220 8.45 20.41 -15.10
C PHE A 220 9.90 20.03 -14.82
N TYR A 221 10.32 18.85 -15.24
CA TYR A 221 11.68 18.35 -15.14
C TYR A 221 12.22 18.06 -16.53
N VAL A 222 13.38 18.63 -16.86
CA VAL A 222 14.02 18.51 -18.17
C VAL A 222 15.37 17.82 -18.05
N SER A 223 15.52 16.68 -18.72
CA SER A 223 16.80 15.97 -18.85
C SER A 223 17.64 16.61 -19.95
N LEU A 224 18.91 16.92 -19.67
CA LEU A 224 19.81 17.66 -20.56
C LEU A 224 21.10 16.89 -20.91
N GLY A 225 21.54 17.07 -22.15
CA GLY A 225 22.86 16.64 -22.64
C GLY A 225 24.04 17.34 -21.94
N SER A 226 23.82 18.45 -21.23
CA SER A 226 24.78 19.02 -20.27
C SER A 226 25.07 18.16 -19.05
N ARG A 227 24.47 16.96 -18.95
CA ARG A 227 24.56 16.06 -17.79
C ARG A 227 23.90 16.70 -16.57
N SER A 228 22.67 17.14 -16.75
CA SER A 228 21.83 17.67 -15.68
C SER A 228 20.36 17.33 -15.91
N ILE A 229 19.60 17.27 -14.81
CA ILE A 229 18.14 17.38 -14.84
C ILE A 229 17.81 18.74 -14.22
N GLU A 230 16.95 19.51 -14.87
CA GLU A 230 16.64 20.87 -14.45
C GLU A 230 15.15 21.01 -14.16
N LYS A 231 14.81 21.61 -13.01
CA LYS A 231 13.44 21.76 -12.51
C LYS A 231 12.92 23.15 -12.84
N TYR A 232 11.69 23.21 -13.32
CA TYR A 232 11.00 24.38 -13.79
C TYR A 232 9.59 24.45 -13.20
N ASP A 233 9.11 25.65 -12.90
CA ASP A 233 7.71 25.87 -12.50
C ASP A 233 6.75 25.80 -13.70
N VAL A 234 5.45 25.99 -13.42
CA VAL A 234 4.38 25.92 -14.43
C VAL A 234 4.43 27.04 -15.48
N ASP A 235 5.12 28.14 -15.18
CA ASP A 235 5.30 29.30 -16.06
C ASP A 235 6.59 29.20 -16.89
N GLY A 236 7.47 28.24 -16.60
CA GLY A 236 8.71 27.98 -17.32
C GLY A 236 9.95 28.62 -16.71
N ASN A 237 9.89 29.11 -15.46
CA ASN A 237 11.06 29.63 -14.74
C ASN A 237 11.86 28.49 -14.10
N LYS A 238 13.19 28.58 -14.17
CA LYS A 238 14.09 27.57 -13.59
C LYS A 238 14.16 27.71 -12.07
N VAL A 239 13.76 26.67 -11.34
CA VAL A 239 13.76 26.64 -9.87
C VAL A 239 14.88 25.78 -9.25
N ALA A 240 15.39 24.76 -9.96
CA ALA A 240 16.54 23.98 -9.50
C ALA A 240 17.32 23.30 -10.64
N ALA A 241 18.51 22.77 -10.33
CA ALA A 241 19.29 21.92 -11.22
C ALA A 241 20.04 20.83 -10.44
N PHE A 242 20.07 19.62 -11.02
CA PHE A 242 20.70 18.42 -10.47
C PHE A 242 21.69 17.88 -11.53
N ALA A 243 22.99 18.11 -11.35
CA ALA A 243 24.02 17.64 -12.28
C ALA A 243 24.31 16.14 -12.09
N THR A 244 24.32 15.36 -13.16
CA THR A 244 24.67 13.93 -13.13
C THR A 244 26.18 13.75 -13.23
N PRO A 245 26.86 13.09 -12.26
CA PRO A 245 28.30 12.90 -12.27
C PRO A 245 28.86 12.29 -13.56
N SER A 246 30.17 12.47 -13.78
CA SER A 246 30.91 11.93 -14.93
C SER A 246 30.77 10.40 -15.07
N THR A 247 30.57 9.69 -13.96
CA THR A 247 30.32 8.24 -13.86
C THR A 247 28.87 7.81 -14.14
N ILE A 248 27.92 8.75 -14.24
CA ILE A 248 26.48 8.46 -14.40
C ILE A 248 25.99 8.60 -15.85
N GLY A 249 26.81 9.12 -16.77
CA GLY A 249 26.38 9.37 -18.16
C GLY A 249 25.40 10.55 -18.29
N TYR A 250 24.68 10.58 -19.41
CA TYR A 250 23.63 11.58 -19.71
C TYR A 250 22.26 11.08 -19.25
N PRO A 251 21.42 11.94 -18.64
CA PRO A 251 20.03 11.59 -18.30
C PRO A 251 19.14 11.54 -19.55
N TRP A 252 18.20 10.59 -19.55
CA TRP A 252 17.18 10.38 -20.58
C TRP A 252 15.78 10.50 -19.97
N GLY A 253 14.85 9.59 -20.27
CA GLY A 253 13.51 9.62 -19.68
C GLY A 253 13.54 9.55 -18.16
N SER A 254 12.56 10.23 -17.56
CA SER A 254 12.45 10.42 -16.12
C SER A 254 10.98 10.44 -15.68
N TYR A 255 10.74 9.97 -14.46
CA TYR A 255 9.49 10.07 -13.72
C TYR A 255 9.78 10.75 -12.39
N VAL A 256 8.87 11.60 -11.91
CA VAL A 256 9.00 12.29 -10.63
C VAL A 256 7.73 12.12 -9.82
N ASP A 257 7.89 11.71 -8.56
CA ASP A 257 6.78 11.49 -7.64
C ASP A 257 6.35 12.76 -6.89
N GLN A 258 5.27 12.63 -6.12
CA GLN A 258 4.70 13.72 -5.32
C GLN A 258 5.67 14.27 -4.25
N ALA A 259 6.71 13.52 -3.88
CA ALA A 259 7.77 13.95 -2.96
C ALA A 259 8.96 14.61 -3.67
N GLY A 260 8.90 14.77 -4.99
CA GLY A 260 9.98 15.33 -5.81
C GLY A 260 11.15 14.37 -6.07
N SER A 261 11.01 13.07 -5.74
CA SER A 261 12.04 12.05 -6.01
C SER A 261 12.17 11.83 -7.51
N ILE A 262 13.35 12.10 -8.06
CA ILE A 262 13.59 11.97 -9.51
C ILE A 262 14.07 10.55 -9.82
N TYR A 263 13.21 9.77 -10.45
CA TYR A 263 13.55 8.48 -11.05
C TYR A 263 14.00 8.71 -12.48
N PHE A 264 15.25 8.41 -12.82
CA PHE A 264 15.77 8.66 -14.16
C PHE A 264 16.65 7.52 -14.68
N LEU A 265 16.82 7.53 -16.00
CA LEU A 265 17.65 6.58 -16.74
C LEU A 265 18.88 7.25 -17.31
N SER A 266 19.95 6.47 -17.40
CA SER A 266 21.21 6.86 -18.02
C SER A 266 21.63 5.85 -19.08
N LEU A 267 22.23 6.33 -20.18
CA LEU A 267 22.85 5.49 -21.22
C LEU A 267 23.96 4.61 -20.63
N GLY A 268 23.59 3.41 -20.17
CA GLY A 268 24.49 2.51 -19.44
C GLY A 268 23.80 1.65 -18.40
N SER A 269 22.71 0.96 -18.78
CA SER A 269 22.19 -0.22 -18.04
C SER A 269 21.71 -0.05 -16.59
N VAL A 270 21.44 1.17 -16.14
CA VAL A 270 21.06 1.46 -14.74
C VAL A 270 19.93 2.49 -14.65
N CYS A 271 18.97 2.23 -13.74
CA CYS A 271 17.94 3.16 -13.27
C CYS A 271 18.33 3.70 -11.89
N LYS A 272 18.11 5.00 -11.65
CA LYS A 272 18.62 5.72 -10.48
C LYS A 272 17.56 6.64 -9.86
N LYS A 273 17.68 6.86 -8.55
CA LYS A 273 16.90 7.86 -7.79
C LYS A 273 17.78 9.06 -7.48
N ILE A 274 17.17 10.24 -7.41
CA ILE A 274 17.71 11.37 -6.66
C ILE A 274 16.86 11.56 -5.40
N ILE A 275 17.51 11.65 -4.24
CA ILE A 275 16.87 12.01 -2.96
C ILE A 275 17.40 13.36 -2.49
N GLY A 276 16.48 14.26 -2.16
CA GLY A 276 16.75 15.58 -1.59
C GLY A 276 16.10 16.71 -2.38
N THR A 277 15.37 17.59 -1.68
CA THR A 277 14.99 18.91 -2.17
C THR A 277 16.20 19.85 -2.15
N ALA A 278 16.30 20.76 -3.12
CA ALA A 278 17.33 21.81 -3.07
C ALA A 278 17.02 22.77 -1.91
N GLY A 279 17.97 22.93 -0.99
CA GLY A 279 17.74 23.54 0.32
C GLY A 279 17.54 25.06 0.31
N THR A 280 16.91 25.54 1.39
CA THR A 280 16.71 26.96 1.71
C THR A 280 18.03 27.67 2.06
N THR A 281 18.09 28.99 1.85
CA THR A 281 19.31 29.81 1.94
C THR A 281 19.62 30.38 3.33
N ASP A 282 18.83 30.05 4.35
CA ASP A 282 18.97 30.58 5.71
C ASP A 282 20.02 29.81 6.52
N LYS A 283 21.10 30.50 6.91
CA LYS A 283 22.26 29.96 7.64
C LYS A 283 22.36 30.46 9.09
N THR A 284 21.52 31.40 9.49
CA THR A 284 21.58 31.99 10.84
C THR A 284 20.68 31.25 11.83
N HIS A 285 20.01 30.18 11.42
CA HIS A 285 19.08 29.44 12.26
C HIS A 285 19.45 27.95 12.34
N ILE A 286 19.38 27.40 13.54
CA ILE A 286 19.51 25.97 13.84
C ILE A 286 18.15 25.49 14.35
N GLU A 287 17.60 24.40 13.80
CA GLU A 287 16.39 23.77 14.33
C GLU A 287 16.73 22.44 15.03
N LEU A 288 16.35 22.34 16.30
CA LEU A 288 16.52 21.16 17.14
C LEU A 288 15.16 20.46 17.29
N VAL A 289 14.93 19.38 16.54
CA VAL A 289 13.72 18.57 16.66
C VAL A 289 13.88 17.57 17.81
N LEU A 290 12.90 17.55 18.71
CA LEU A 290 12.85 16.66 19.88
C LEU A 290 11.80 15.57 19.69
N ASN A 291 11.97 14.46 20.41
CA ASN A 291 11.03 13.33 20.41
C ASN A 291 9.85 13.51 21.39
N THR A 292 9.56 14.75 21.80
CA THR A 292 8.50 15.08 22.76
C THR A 292 7.94 16.47 22.47
N THR A 293 6.64 16.66 22.72
CA THR A 293 5.98 17.95 22.54
C THR A 293 6.31 18.88 23.70
N LEU A 294 6.91 20.03 23.40
CA LEU A 294 7.14 21.11 24.37
C LEU A 294 5.96 22.09 24.37
N SER A 295 6.03 23.12 25.22
CA SER A 295 5.09 24.24 25.22
C SER A 295 5.65 25.39 24.39
N ASP A 296 4.88 25.83 23.39
CA ASP A 296 5.25 26.93 22.49
C ASP A 296 5.62 28.21 23.25
N GLY A 297 6.70 28.88 22.83
CA GLY A 297 7.15 30.12 23.45
C GLY A 297 8.65 30.39 23.30
N ILE A 298 9.08 31.58 23.74
CA ILE A 298 10.50 31.96 23.77
C ILE A 298 11.15 31.32 25.01
N VAL A 299 12.34 30.74 24.84
CA VAL A 299 13.15 30.15 25.92
C VAL A 299 14.46 30.91 26.10
N ASP A 300 15.06 30.80 27.29
CA ASP A 300 16.28 31.53 27.65
C ASP A 300 17.48 31.07 26.81
N THR A 301 18.05 31.98 26.03
CA THR A 301 19.20 31.71 25.17
C THR A 301 20.48 31.44 25.97
N ALA A 302 20.59 31.95 27.20
CA ALA A 302 21.75 31.72 28.07
C ALA A 302 21.87 30.26 28.54
N ALA A 303 20.82 29.46 28.41
CA ALA A 303 20.86 28.02 28.67
C ALA A 303 21.53 27.21 27.54
N PHE A 304 21.80 27.81 26.38
CA PHE A 304 22.37 27.16 25.19
C PHE A 304 23.74 27.75 24.83
N ASN A 305 24.67 26.90 24.37
CA ASN A 305 25.99 27.32 23.90
C ASN A 305 26.30 26.70 22.53
N VAL A 306 26.95 27.47 21.65
CA VAL A 306 27.42 27.01 20.33
C VAL A 306 28.94 27.10 20.29
N SER A 307 29.61 26.07 19.79
CA SER A 307 31.08 25.98 19.71
C SER A 307 31.54 25.10 18.55
N GLY A 308 32.85 24.90 18.38
CA GLY A 308 33.43 24.10 17.28
C GLY A 308 33.42 24.78 15.89
N VAL A 309 32.75 25.93 15.79
CA VAL A 309 32.78 26.87 14.66
C VAL A 309 33.93 27.86 14.87
N ALA A 310 34.70 28.20 13.83
CA ALA A 310 35.86 29.11 13.97
C ALA A 310 35.47 30.55 14.36
N SER A 311 34.24 30.98 14.03
CA SER A 311 33.66 32.27 14.45
C SER A 311 33.01 32.25 15.83
N ASN A 312 32.77 31.07 16.40
CA ASN A 312 32.11 30.83 17.69
C ASN A 312 30.85 31.71 17.94
N PRO A 313 29.84 31.66 17.04
CA PRO A 313 28.67 32.52 17.06
C PRO A 313 27.83 32.37 18.33
N GLN A 314 27.08 33.41 18.67
CA GLN A 314 26.24 33.49 19.86
C GLN A 314 24.76 33.40 19.48
N ILE A 315 23.95 32.79 20.34
CA ILE A 315 22.51 32.66 20.13
C ILE A 315 21.81 33.97 20.53
N THR A 316 21.08 34.57 19.58
CA THR A 316 20.34 35.83 19.75
C THR A 316 18.88 35.61 20.14
N GLU A 317 18.29 34.47 19.77
CA GLU A 317 16.89 34.14 20.01
C GLU A 317 16.72 32.61 20.09
N ALA A 318 15.76 32.13 20.87
CA ALA A 318 15.40 30.71 20.94
C ALA A 318 13.88 30.56 21.09
N ILE A 319 13.23 29.91 20.12
CA ILE A 319 11.77 29.75 20.05
C ILE A 319 11.40 28.27 20.01
N VAL A 320 10.50 27.86 20.90
CA VAL A 320 9.84 26.55 20.91
C VAL A 320 8.57 26.60 20.07
N SER A 321 8.37 25.60 19.22
CA SER A 321 7.17 25.39 18.40
C SER A 321 6.90 23.89 18.29
N GLY A 322 5.89 23.39 19.02
CA GLY A 322 5.55 21.97 19.12
C GLY A 322 6.70 21.13 19.65
N SER A 323 7.28 20.28 18.81
CA SER A 323 8.44 19.44 19.12
C SER A 323 9.79 20.06 18.73
N SER A 324 9.82 21.26 18.15
CA SER A 324 11.05 21.91 17.67
C SER A 324 11.49 23.07 18.57
N ILE A 325 12.80 23.27 18.68
CA ILE A 325 13.41 24.52 19.17
C ILE A 325 14.24 25.15 18.04
N ARG A 326 13.86 26.33 17.56
CA ARG A 326 14.63 27.13 16.59
C ARG A 326 15.52 28.11 17.36
N LEU A 327 16.83 28.00 17.16
CA LEU A 327 17.85 28.90 17.70
C LEU A 327 18.32 29.84 16.58
N THR A 328 18.33 31.15 16.83
CA THR A 328 18.85 32.17 15.90
C THR A 328 20.24 32.61 16.35
N LEU A 329 21.16 32.84 15.41
CA LEU A 329 22.56 33.20 15.65
C LEU A 329 22.85 34.67 15.29
N ASN A 330 23.90 35.23 15.88
CA ASN A 330 24.40 36.57 15.55
C ASN A 330 25.25 36.65 14.27
N ASP A 331 25.68 35.51 13.71
CA ASP A 331 26.54 35.43 12.51
C ASP A 331 26.26 34.15 11.71
N ASN A 332 26.72 34.11 10.45
CA ASN A 332 26.58 32.99 9.54
C ASN A 332 27.68 31.93 9.75
N MET A 333 27.37 30.68 9.39
CA MET A 333 28.27 29.54 9.53
C MET A 333 28.79 29.05 8.17
N SER A 334 30.04 28.57 8.09
CA SER A 334 30.52 27.92 6.86
C SER A 334 29.93 26.51 6.73
N TYR A 335 29.84 26.02 5.49
CA TYR A 335 29.40 24.64 5.22
C TYR A 335 30.45 23.58 5.60
N THR A 336 31.59 23.99 6.17
CA THR A 336 32.76 23.16 6.50
C THR A 336 33.01 23.01 8.00
N ASP A 337 32.25 23.67 8.85
CA ASP A 337 32.63 23.91 10.25
C ASP A 337 32.18 22.81 11.23
N ASN A 338 32.95 22.63 12.30
CA ASN A 338 32.78 21.71 13.44
C ASN A 338 31.61 21.96 14.43
N ILE A 339 30.45 22.52 14.03
CA ILE A 339 29.44 23.01 14.99
C ILE A 339 29.07 21.98 16.08
N LYS A 340 29.08 22.43 17.33
CA LYS A 340 28.53 21.76 18.52
C LYS A 340 27.48 22.66 19.16
N VAL A 341 26.36 22.09 19.63
CA VAL A 341 25.35 22.80 20.44
C VAL A 341 25.16 22.04 21.75
N SER A 342 25.26 22.74 22.89
CA SER A 342 25.08 22.16 24.22
C SER A 342 24.09 22.96 25.06
N TYR A 343 23.44 22.29 26.02
CA TYR A 343 22.42 22.88 26.90
C TYR A 343 22.81 22.68 28.37
N ALA A 344 22.86 23.78 29.14
CA ALA A 344 23.34 23.81 30.52
C ALA A 344 22.24 24.31 31.47
N LYS A 345 21.55 23.37 32.14
CA LYS A 345 20.44 23.70 33.05
C LYS A 345 20.95 24.30 34.37
N THR A 346 20.66 25.59 34.59
CA THR A 346 20.68 26.22 35.92
C THR A 346 19.39 26.99 36.17
N GLY A 347 19.00 27.15 37.44
CA GLY A 347 17.75 27.81 37.82
C GLY A 347 16.53 26.89 37.92
N THR A 348 15.63 27.18 38.87
CA THR A 348 14.45 26.38 39.18
C THR A 348 13.20 26.97 38.53
N ASN A 349 12.86 26.51 37.34
CA ASN A 349 11.50 26.59 36.79
C ASN A 349 11.22 25.40 35.84
N ASN A 350 9.94 25.10 35.64
CA ASN A 350 9.50 23.79 35.15
C ASN A 350 9.40 23.69 33.63
N LEU A 351 10.38 23.03 33.02
CA LEU A 351 10.20 22.17 31.85
C LEU A 351 10.99 20.88 32.09
N VAL A 352 10.31 19.73 31.99
CA VAL A 352 10.87 18.40 32.30
C VAL A 352 11.09 17.64 31.00
N VAL A 353 12.20 17.92 30.33
CA VAL A 353 12.83 16.92 29.46
C VAL A 353 13.27 15.76 30.36
N SER A 354 12.89 14.53 30.04
CA SER A 354 12.80 13.43 31.01
C SER A 354 14.15 12.75 31.34
N GLY A 355 14.95 13.43 32.17
CA GLY A 355 15.35 12.81 33.43
C GLY A 355 16.47 11.75 33.41
N LYS A 356 17.60 12.04 32.74
CA LYS A 356 18.90 11.62 33.28
C LYS A 356 19.97 12.65 32.91
N SER A 357 20.96 12.83 33.79
CA SER A 357 22.14 13.65 33.49
C SER A 357 22.94 12.95 32.39
N ILE A 358 22.81 13.45 31.18
CA ILE A 358 23.65 13.12 30.04
C ILE A 358 24.65 14.27 29.91
N GLU A 359 25.94 13.97 29.96
CA GLU A 359 26.94 14.88 29.39
C GLU A 359 26.62 15.00 27.90
N LEU A 360 26.20 16.19 27.44
CA LEU A 360 25.87 16.46 26.04
C LEU A 360 27.15 16.62 25.20
N ASP A 361 28.12 15.75 25.45
CA ASP A 361 29.32 15.62 24.66
C ASP A 361 29.01 14.94 23.33
N ASP A 362 29.60 15.51 22.27
CA ASP A 362 29.49 15.06 20.88
C ASP A 362 28.09 15.13 20.23
N PHE A 363 27.35 16.20 20.50
CA PHE A 363 26.93 17.01 19.34
C PHE A 363 28.19 17.53 18.66
N THR A 364 28.60 16.89 17.57
CA THR A 364 29.61 17.37 16.62
C THR A 364 28.99 17.31 15.22
N ASN A 365 29.36 18.24 14.34
CA ASN A 365 28.70 18.38 13.05
C ASN A 365 28.72 17.12 12.17
N MET A 366 27.77 17.10 11.24
CA MET A 366 27.34 15.94 10.43
C MET A 366 28.47 15.08 9.84
N PRO A 367 28.41 13.73 9.99
CA PRO A 367 28.84 12.82 8.92
C PRO A 367 27.93 13.07 7.70
N VAL A 368 28.36 13.14 6.44
CA VAL A 368 29.52 12.51 5.79
C VAL A 368 29.74 11.10 6.30
N THR A 369 28.83 10.21 5.89
CA THR A 369 28.89 8.78 6.21
C THR A 369 30.10 8.12 5.55
N ASN A 370 31.23 8.10 6.26
CA ASN A 370 32.26 7.11 5.99
C ASN A 370 31.70 5.74 6.40
N ASN A 371 31.26 4.95 5.41
CA ASN A 371 30.44 3.75 5.59
C ASN A 371 31.25 2.53 6.10
N ILE A 372 31.98 2.70 7.22
CA ILE A 372 32.62 1.59 7.92
C ILE A 372 31.56 0.85 8.74
N LEU A 373 30.91 -0.11 8.10
CA LEU A 373 29.85 -0.91 8.70
C LEU A 373 30.44 -1.81 9.80
N LYS A 374 29.70 -2.01 10.90
CA LYS A 374 30.12 -2.89 12.01
C LYS A 374 29.47 -4.26 11.84
N VAL A 375 30.24 -5.34 11.97
CA VAL A 375 29.71 -6.70 12.02
C VAL A 375 28.90 -6.88 13.30
N THR A 376 27.61 -7.16 13.17
CA THR A 376 26.67 -7.35 14.28
C THR A 376 26.38 -8.82 14.55
N SER A 377 26.45 -9.69 13.53
CA SER A 377 26.47 -11.14 13.69
C SER A 377 27.25 -11.84 12.58
N VAL A 378 27.61 -13.10 12.82
CA VAL A 378 28.10 -14.04 11.82
C VAL A 378 27.02 -15.10 11.63
N ALA A 379 26.76 -15.53 10.40
CA ALA A 379 25.77 -16.56 10.13
C ALA A 379 26.14 -17.88 10.82
N ASN A 380 25.14 -18.54 11.44
CA ASN A 380 25.30 -19.87 12.00
C ASN A 380 25.55 -20.89 10.89
N LEU A 381 26.48 -21.81 11.12
CA LEU A 381 26.85 -22.87 10.20
C LEU A 381 26.42 -24.22 10.77
N SER A 382 26.07 -25.16 9.89
CA SER A 382 25.68 -26.53 10.26
C SER A 382 26.86 -27.33 10.81
N ASP A 383 26.57 -28.22 11.76
CA ASP A 383 27.56 -29.15 12.33
C ASP A 383 28.03 -30.18 11.29
N ILE A 384 29.35 -30.43 11.26
CA ILE A 384 29.98 -31.41 10.39
C ILE A 384 30.12 -32.72 11.18
N ASN A 385 29.54 -33.81 10.67
CA ASN A 385 29.56 -35.12 11.32
C ASN A 385 30.50 -36.07 10.56
N VAL A 386 31.44 -36.72 11.25
CA VAL A 386 32.49 -37.56 10.63
C VAL A 386 32.75 -38.86 11.38
N SER A 387 33.22 -39.86 10.65
CA SER A 387 33.64 -41.15 11.19
C SER A 387 34.88 -41.04 12.06
N ASN A 388 35.01 -41.96 13.02
CA ASN A 388 36.28 -42.18 13.72
C ASN A 388 37.42 -42.49 12.72
N GLY A 389 38.61 -41.95 12.95
CA GLY A 389 39.76 -42.00 12.06
C GLY A 389 39.80 -40.91 10.96
N THR A 390 38.88 -39.94 10.94
CA THR A 390 38.85 -38.91 9.88
C THR A 390 39.98 -37.89 10.03
N ASN A 391 40.86 -37.80 9.03
CA ASN A 391 41.99 -36.87 9.02
C ASN A 391 41.57 -35.38 9.01
N LEU A 392 42.33 -34.53 9.71
CA LEU A 392 42.10 -33.08 9.76
C LEU A 392 42.08 -32.43 8.37
N SER A 393 42.86 -32.93 7.41
CA SER A 393 42.88 -32.44 6.03
C SER A 393 41.53 -32.58 5.31
N THR A 394 40.75 -33.62 5.66
CA THR A 394 39.37 -33.80 5.16
C THR A 394 38.43 -32.75 5.76
N ILE A 395 38.59 -32.43 7.05
CA ILE A 395 37.79 -31.40 7.74
C ILE A 395 38.08 -30.01 7.16
N THR A 396 39.35 -29.67 6.94
CA THR A 396 39.75 -28.38 6.35
C THR A 396 39.27 -28.19 4.91
N GLY A 397 38.93 -29.28 4.21
CA GLY A 397 38.27 -29.23 2.89
C GLY A 397 36.74 -29.11 2.93
N GLN A 398 36.12 -29.24 4.10
CA GLN A 398 34.68 -29.14 4.32
C GLN A 398 34.27 -27.82 5.02
N LEU A 399 35.19 -27.20 5.77
CA LEU A 399 34.98 -25.89 6.37
C LEU A 399 34.84 -24.80 5.28
N PRO A 400 33.87 -23.89 5.38
CA PRO A 400 33.60 -22.93 4.32
C PRO A 400 34.68 -21.83 4.27
N ALA A 401 35.16 -21.53 3.06
CA ALA A 401 36.20 -20.52 2.83
C ALA A 401 35.72 -19.07 3.05
N SER A 402 34.40 -18.85 3.10
CA SER A 402 33.77 -17.57 3.42
C SER A 402 32.46 -17.78 4.18
N VAL A 403 32.02 -16.77 4.93
CA VAL A 403 30.77 -16.77 5.69
C VAL A 403 30.02 -15.46 5.51
N THR A 404 28.70 -15.53 5.66
CA THR A 404 27.84 -14.34 5.67
C THR A 404 27.94 -13.63 7.02
N LEU A 405 28.10 -12.31 6.97
CA LEU A 405 28.11 -11.37 8.08
C LEU A 405 26.88 -10.50 8.00
N THR A 406 26.19 -10.28 9.12
CA THR A 406 25.18 -9.21 9.24
C THR A 406 25.84 -7.94 9.77
N LEU A 407 25.42 -6.80 9.25
CA LEU A 407 26.05 -5.50 9.47
C LEU A 407 25.17 -4.55 10.29
N SER A 408 25.74 -3.42 10.74
CA SER A 408 25.06 -2.44 11.60
C SER A 408 23.95 -1.62 10.93
N ASN A 409 23.86 -1.68 9.60
CA ASN A 409 22.75 -1.19 8.79
C ASN A 409 21.78 -2.32 8.38
N SER A 410 21.87 -3.48 9.04
CA SER A 410 21.07 -4.70 8.79
C SER A 410 21.24 -5.37 7.42
N THR A 411 22.15 -4.90 6.56
CA THR A 411 22.50 -5.62 5.32
C THR A 411 23.46 -6.77 5.60
N THR A 412 23.64 -7.67 4.63
CA THR A 412 24.57 -8.81 4.72
C THR A 412 25.69 -8.74 3.68
N THR A 413 26.86 -9.29 4.01
CA THR A 413 28.00 -9.45 3.09
C THR A 413 28.74 -10.75 3.36
N ASN A 414 29.52 -11.26 2.39
CA ASN A 414 30.34 -12.45 2.58
C ASN A 414 31.82 -12.07 2.76
N SER A 415 32.43 -12.49 3.87
CA SER A 415 33.87 -12.35 4.14
C SER A 415 34.57 -13.69 4.12
N ALA A 416 35.82 -13.73 3.64
CA ALA A 416 36.70 -14.89 3.75
C ALA A 416 36.96 -15.25 5.23
N VAL A 417 37.24 -16.52 5.51
CA VAL A 417 37.46 -17.03 6.88
C VAL A 417 38.70 -17.90 6.98
N THR A 418 39.52 -17.65 8.01
CA THR A 418 40.64 -18.49 8.38
C THR A 418 40.30 -19.26 9.65
N TRP A 419 40.24 -20.59 9.55
CA TRP A 419 39.86 -21.50 10.63
C TRP A 419 41.04 -21.90 11.52
N ASP A 420 40.76 -22.21 12.78
CA ASP A 420 41.72 -22.83 13.71
C ASP A 420 41.76 -24.37 13.57
N GLY A 421 42.50 -25.05 14.45
CA GLY A 421 42.61 -26.51 14.49
C GLY A 421 41.56 -27.21 15.36
N GLY A 422 40.45 -26.54 15.69
CA GLY A 422 39.46 -26.99 16.65
C GLY A 422 39.85 -26.74 18.11
N THR A 423 38.85 -26.58 18.97
CA THR A 423 38.98 -26.57 20.45
C THR A 423 38.06 -27.64 21.07
N PRO A 424 38.58 -28.64 21.82
CA PRO A 424 40.01 -28.97 21.97
C PRO A 424 40.66 -29.27 20.61
N THR A 425 41.99 -29.37 20.54
CA THR A 425 42.70 -29.67 19.29
C THR A 425 42.13 -30.95 18.64
N TYR A 426 41.76 -30.86 17.37
CA TYR A 426 41.08 -31.95 16.67
C TYR A 426 41.93 -33.23 16.59
N ASP A 427 41.40 -34.31 17.16
CA ASP A 427 41.89 -35.68 16.97
C ASP A 427 40.77 -36.53 16.37
N GLY A 428 40.89 -36.89 15.09
CA GLY A 428 39.90 -37.72 14.42
C GLY A 428 39.75 -39.14 14.99
N ASN A 429 40.69 -39.60 15.84
CA ASN A 429 40.62 -40.93 16.47
C ASN A 429 39.81 -40.92 17.77
N THR A 430 39.63 -39.76 18.40
CA THR A 430 38.88 -39.60 19.65
C THR A 430 37.46 -39.14 19.34
N GLY A 431 36.46 -39.91 19.78
CA GLY A 431 35.05 -39.54 19.58
C GLY A 431 34.66 -38.37 20.49
N GLY A 432 34.00 -37.36 19.94
CA GLY A 432 33.63 -36.14 20.66
C GLY A 432 33.31 -34.97 19.73
N THR A 433 33.03 -33.81 20.33
CA THR A 433 32.71 -32.56 19.61
C THR A 433 33.88 -31.58 19.69
N TYR A 434 34.33 -31.11 18.54
CA TYR A 434 35.46 -30.20 18.37
C TYR A 434 34.96 -28.88 17.78
N VAL A 435 35.12 -27.77 18.51
CA VAL A 435 34.61 -26.46 18.07
C VAL A 435 35.68 -25.75 17.27
N PHE A 436 35.50 -25.68 15.95
CA PHE A 436 36.35 -24.88 15.06
C PHE A 436 35.91 -23.41 15.10
N SER A 437 36.86 -22.48 15.29
CA SER A 437 36.61 -21.04 15.34
C SER A 437 37.27 -20.30 14.17
N GLY A 438 36.44 -19.72 13.30
CA GLY A 438 36.87 -19.02 12.10
C GLY A 438 37.05 -17.52 12.34
N THR A 439 38.26 -17.02 12.11
CA THR A 439 38.54 -15.57 12.13
C THR A 439 38.14 -14.96 10.79
N VAL A 440 37.22 -14.00 10.80
CA VAL A 440 36.63 -13.40 9.59
C VAL A 440 37.51 -12.25 9.05
N ALA A 441 37.70 -12.19 7.73
CA ALA A 441 38.46 -11.13 7.07
C ALA A 441 37.67 -9.81 7.02
N ILE A 442 38.37 -8.70 7.19
CA ILE A 442 37.81 -7.34 7.28
C ILE A 442 38.40 -6.49 6.15
N SER A 443 37.55 -5.67 5.50
CA SER A 443 37.92 -4.75 4.42
C SER A 443 37.83 -3.29 4.87
N GLU A 444 38.32 -2.36 4.04
CA GLU A 444 38.46 -0.93 4.37
C GLU A 444 37.14 -0.23 4.78
N ASN A 445 35.99 -0.76 4.35
CA ASN A 445 34.65 -0.24 4.68
C ASN A 445 33.91 -1.14 5.69
N LEU A 446 34.63 -1.94 6.47
CA LEU A 446 34.07 -2.89 7.43
C LEU A 446 34.87 -2.85 8.75
N SER A 447 34.22 -3.16 9.86
CA SER A 447 34.87 -3.36 11.15
C SER A 447 34.18 -4.46 11.97
N ASN A 448 34.95 -5.23 12.73
CA ASN A 448 34.41 -6.25 13.64
C ASN A 448 34.86 -5.94 15.08
N PRO A 449 34.37 -4.85 15.70
CA PRO A 449 34.83 -4.40 17.01
C PRO A 449 34.53 -5.41 18.12
N SER A 450 33.48 -6.23 17.96
CA SER A 450 33.09 -7.30 18.88
C SER A 450 33.87 -8.61 18.69
N ASN A 451 34.86 -8.64 17.78
CA ASN A 451 35.70 -9.82 17.47
C ASN A 451 34.89 -11.10 17.23
N LEU A 452 33.76 -10.97 16.53
CA LEU A 452 32.85 -12.08 16.25
C LEU A 452 33.51 -13.06 15.28
N LYS A 453 33.45 -14.35 15.62
CA LYS A 453 34.04 -15.45 14.85
C LYS A 453 32.96 -16.36 14.30
N ALA A 454 33.22 -16.92 13.12
CA ALA A 454 32.47 -18.06 12.62
C ALA A 454 32.71 -19.27 13.53
N ARG A 455 31.73 -20.16 13.64
CA ARG A 455 31.84 -21.41 14.42
C ARG A 455 31.24 -22.57 13.67
N VAL A 456 31.90 -23.72 13.73
CA VAL A 456 31.40 -25.02 13.26
C VAL A 456 31.74 -26.05 14.33
N ASN A 457 30.78 -26.88 14.73
CA ASN A 457 31.10 -28.06 15.53
C ASN A 457 31.42 -29.21 14.57
N VAL A 458 32.56 -29.87 14.80
CA VAL A 458 32.94 -31.10 14.11
C VAL A 458 32.75 -32.25 15.09
N ILE A 459 31.83 -33.15 14.79
CA ILE A 459 31.41 -34.25 15.67
C ILE A 459 32.02 -35.54 15.12
N VAL A 460 32.99 -36.09 15.85
CA VAL A 460 33.68 -37.34 15.54
C VAL A 460 32.96 -38.49 16.23
N ALA A 461 32.56 -39.51 15.46
CA ALA A 461 31.95 -40.72 16.01
C ALA A 461 32.89 -41.47 16.98
N PRO A 462 32.37 -42.12 18.04
CA PRO A 462 33.19 -42.96 18.92
C PRO A 462 33.79 -44.17 18.17
N ALA A 463 34.98 -44.59 18.58
CA ALA A 463 35.68 -45.73 17.99
C ALA A 463 34.88 -47.03 18.17
N SER A 464 34.59 -47.73 17.07
CA SER A 464 33.85 -48.98 17.09
C SER A 464 34.77 -50.16 17.43
N SER A 465 34.49 -50.83 18.55
CA SER A 465 35.08 -52.13 18.86
C SER A 465 34.63 -53.15 17.81
N GLY A 466 35.55 -53.58 16.94
CA GLY A 466 35.20 -54.34 15.75
C GLY A 466 34.57 -55.72 16.03
N SER A 467 33.51 -56.02 15.29
CA SER A 467 33.09 -57.40 15.00
C SER A 467 32.59 -57.47 13.56
N SER A 468 32.75 -58.61 12.91
CA SER A 468 32.69 -58.74 11.45
C SER A 468 31.37 -59.36 10.96
N GLY A 469 30.92 -58.94 9.77
CA GLY A 469 30.23 -59.88 8.88
C GLY A 469 29.13 -59.36 7.95
N LYS A 470 29.42 -59.45 6.64
CA LYS A 470 28.49 -59.66 5.51
C LYS A 470 27.64 -58.46 5.06
N SER A 471 27.13 -58.61 3.83
CA SER A 471 26.65 -57.56 2.95
C SER A 471 25.22 -57.80 2.45
N SER A 472 24.51 -56.72 2.15
CA SER A 472 23.35 -56.68 1.26
C SER A 472 23.29 -55.33 0.54
N HIS A 473 22.63 -55.28 -0.63
CA HIS A 473 22.55 -54.09 -1.49
C HIS A 473 21.29 -53.26 -1.23
N SER A 474 21.41 -51.93 -1.41
CA SER A 474 20.32 -50.96 -1.63
C SER A 474 19.33 -50.74 -0.46
N THR A 475 18.52 -49.68 -0.36
CA THR A 475 18.25 -48.51 -1.23
C THR A 475 18.26 -47.19 -0.40
N THR A 476 18.14 -46.04 -1.06
CA THR A 476 18.16 -44.68 -0.47
C THR A 476 16.80 -44.21 0.10
N SER A 477 16.78 -43.67 1.32
CA SER A 477 15.95 -42.49 1.71
C SER A 477 16.37 -41.92 3.09
N PRO A 478 16.19 -40.60 3.36
CA PRO A 478 16.62 -39.97 4.62
C PRO A 478 15.50 -39.78 5.67
N THR A 479 15.91 -39.62 6.94
CA THR A 479 15.06 -39.41 8.14
C THR A 479 15.87 -38.59 9.16
N ALA A 480 15.39 -37.57 9.86
CA ALA A 480 14.24 -36.66 9.67
C ALA A 480 14.53 -35.35 10.44
N SER A 481 13.86 -34.23 10.08
CA SER A 481 13.97 -32.96 10.81
C SER A 481 13.13 -32.94 12.09
N THR A 482 13.55 -32.16 13.10
CA THR A 482 12.81 -31.92 14.35
C THR A 482 11.56 -31.09 14.11
N ASN A 483 10.39 -31.55 14.57
CA ASN A 483 9.10 -30.90 14.32
C ASN A 483 8.72 -29.89 15.42
N ASP A 484 8.46 -28.64 15.03
CA ASP A 484 7.71 -27.66 15.80
C ASP A 484 6.21 -27.81 15.47
N ASN A 485 5.43 -28.32 16.42
CA ASN A 485 4.05 -28.79 16.17
C ASN A 485 2.97 -27.74 16.49
N THR A 486 2.23 -27.31 15.47
CA THR A 486 1.05 -26.43 15.56
C THR A 486 -0.11 -27.12 16.27
N ILE A 487 -0.89 -26.35 17.02
CA ILE A 487 -2.10 -26.80 17.71
C ILE A 487 -3.34 -26.56 16.84
N VAL A 488 -4.11 -27.63 16.60
CA VAL A 488 -5.44 -27.56 15.95
C VAL A 488 -6.49 -28.06 16.94
N LYS A 489 -7.67 -27.44 16.96
CA LYS A 489 -8.83 -27.89 17.73
C LYS A 489 -10.04 -28.10 16.85
N VAL A 490 -10.79 -29.16 17.11
CA VAL A 490 -12.10 -29.43 16.48
C VAL A 490 -13.14 -29.36 17.59
N ASN A 491 -14.04 -28.37 17.54
CA ASN A 491 -15.04 -28.06 18.58
C ASN A 491 -14.51 -27.92 20.04
N GLY A 492 -13.18 -27.83 20.21
CA GLY A 492 -12.50 -27.72 21.50
C GLY A 492 -11.55 -28.88 21.81
N GLU A 493 -11.68 -30.04 21.14
CA GLU A 493 -10.73 -31.14 21.28
C GLU A 493 -9.39 -30.78 20.64
N GLU A 494 -8.32 -30.72 21.44
CA GLU A 494 -7.00 -30.25 21.03
C GLU A 494 -6.08 -31.39 20.57
N GLN A 495 -5.51 -31.29 19.36
CA GLN A 495 -4.41 -32.15 18.91
C GLN A 495 -3.30 -31.37 18.17
N ARG A 496 -2.08 -31.90 18.27
CA ARG A 496 -0.88 -31.37 17.61
C ARG A 496 -0.69 -32.04 16.25
N ILE A 497 -1.35 -31.49 15.23
CA ILE A 497 -1.42 -32.09 13.88
C ILE A 497 -0.97 -31.14 12.76
N GLY A 498 -0.44 -29.95 13.09
CA GLY A 498 0.20 -29.08 12.12
C GLY A 498 1.70 -28.95 12.35
N THR A 499 2.42 -28.46 11.34
CA THR A 499 3.87 -28.20 11.40
C THR A 499 4.15 -26.77 10.96
N GLU A 500 4.95 -26.03 11.75
CA GLU A 500 5.33 -24.65 11.44
C GLU A 500 6.67 -24.58 10.71
N ASN A 501 6.64 -24.16 9.44
CA ASN A 501 7.85 -23.82 8.69
C ASN A 501 8.08 -22.32 8.80
N LYS A 502 9.14 -21.92 9.50
CA LYS A 502 9.50 -20.52 9.74
C LYS A 502 10.54 -20.08 8.70
N SER A 503 10.28 -18.99 7.99
CA SER A 503 11.24 -18.31 7.10
C SER A 503 11.38 -16.84 7.48
N ASN A 504 12.46 -16.21 7.01
CA ASN A 504 12.60 -14.76 7.02
C ASN A 504 13.05 -14.32 5.62
N GLU A 505 12.26 -13.48 4.99
CA GLU A 505 12.46 -13.00 3.62
C GLU A 505 12.61 -11.47 3.69
N ASN A 506 13.82 -10.97 3.41
CA ASN A 506 14.17 -9.53 3.46
C ASN A 506 13.82 -8.83 4.80
N GLY A 507 13.98 -9.51 5.93
CA GLY A 507 13.64 -9.01 7.27
C GLY A 507 12.19 -9.28 7.68
N VAL A 508 11.30 -9.60 6.74
CA VAL A 508 9.90 -9.97 7.01
C VAL A 508 9.86 -11.43 7.49
N SER A 509 9.51 -11.60 8.76
CA SER A 509 9.34 -12.92 9.36
C SER A 509 8.02 -13.56 8.91
N LYS A 510 8.05 -14.86 8.62
CA LYS A 510 6.97 -15.59 7.97
C LYS A 510 6.85 -17.00 8.54
N VAL A 511 5.64 -17.41 8.88
CA VAL A 511 5.33 -18.77 9.33
C VAL A 511 4.32 -19.42 8.39
N GLN A 512 4.68 -20.58 7.84
CA GLN A 512 3.78 -21.40 7.02
C GLN A 512 3.41 -22.67 7.78
N VAL A 513 2.16 -22.69 8.27
CA VAL A 513 1.54 -23.85 8.92
C VAL A 513 1.04 -24.80 7.84
N SER A 514 1.42 -26.08 7.92
CA SER A 514 0.81 -27.16 7.12
C SER A 514 0.06 -28.12 8.05
N VAL A 515 -1.21 -28.42 7.79
CA VAL A 515 -2.03 -29.30 8.63
C VAL A 515 -2.13 -30.71 8.06
N ASN A 516 -1.89 -31.74 8.89
CA ASN A 516 -2.02 -33.13 8.50
C ASN A 516 -3.49 -33.49 8.21
N SER A 517 -3.78 -33.72 6.94
CA SER A 517 -5.16 -33.91 6.45
C SER A 517 -5.77 -35.21 6.99
N ASP A 518 -5.06 -36.34 6.95
CA ASP A 518 -5.55 -37.62 7.49
C ASP A 518 -6.05 -37.53 8.94
N THR A 519 -5.34 -36.78 9.78
CA THR A 519 -5.66 -36.69 11.22
C THR A 519 -6.76 -35.67 11.46
N MET A 520 -6.75 -34.52 10.78
CA MET A 520 -7.87 -33.57 10.83
C MET A 520 -9.17 -34.21 10.32
N GLY A 521 -9.09 -35.01 9.24
CA GLY A 521 -10.20 -35.78 8.71
C GLY A 521 -10.78 -36.77 9.73
N LYS A 522 -9.94 -37.42 10.54
CA LYS A 522 -10.36 -38.32 11.63
C LYS A 522 -10.98 -37.57 12.81
N MET A 523 -10.46 -36.39 13.16
CA MET A 523 -11.06 -35.54 14.20
C MET A 523 -12.48 -35.10 13.80
N ILE A 524 -12.68 -34.67 12.55
CA ILE A 524 -14.02 -34.35 12.02
C ILE A 524 -14.94 -35.59 12.06
N ASP A 525 -14.44 -36.78 11.68
CA ASP A 525 -15.23 -38.02 11.75
C ASP A 525 -15.54 -38.48 13.18
N ALA A 526 -14.73 -38.10 14.17
CA ALA A 526 -14.97 -38.42 15.57
C ALA A 526 -16.05 -37.49 16.14
N GLU A 527 -15.89 -36.18 15.93
CA GLU A 527 -16.84 -35.14 16.33
C GLU A 527 -18.24 -35.40 15.76
N MET A 528 -18.34 -35.67 14.45
CA MET A 528 -19.62 -35.95 13.78
C MET A 528 -20.27 -37.28 14.19
N LYS A 529 -19.56 -38.16 14.91
CA LYS A 529 -20.14 -39.36 15.55
C LYS A 529 -20.55 -39.05 16.99
N ALA A 530 -19.70 -38.36 17.74
CA ALA A 530 -19.94 -38.00 19.14
C ALA A 530 -21.19 -37.13 19.28
N ASN A 531 -21.29 -36.02 18.52
CA ASN A 531 -22.42 -35.10 18.56
C ASN A 531 -23.59 -35.51 17.64
N SER A 532 -23.95 -36.79 17.68
CA SER A 532 -25.17 -37.32 17.03
C SER A 532 -26.47 -36.68 17.56
N SER A 533 -26.44 -36.08 18.76
CA SER A 533 -27.53 -35.30 19.36
C SER A 533 -27.36 -33.80 19.11
N LYS A 534 -28.10 -33.26 18.15
CA LYS A 534 -27.99 -31.85 17.72
C LYS A 534 -28.41 -30.84 18.80
N GLU A 535 -27.49 -29.99 19.26
CA GLU A 535 -27.84 -28.60 19.59
C GLU A 535 -28.17 -27.86 18.28
N THR A 536 -29.45 -27.73 17.93
CA THR A 536 -29.88 -27.11 16.67
C THR A 536 -29.59 -25.61 16.65
N GLY A 537 -28.53 -25.22 15.95
CA GLY A 537 -28.18 -23.81 15.70
C GLY A 537 -26.69 -23.46 15.91
N LYS A 538 -25.89 -24.38 16.45
CA LYS A 538 -24.46 -24.15 16.71
C LYS A 538 -23.61 -24.55 15.50
N THR A 539 -22.82 -23.62 14.98
CA THR A 539 -21.83 -23.91 13.92
C THR A 539 -20.63 -24.65 14.51
N ASN A 540 -20.11 -25.64 13.79
CA ASN A 540 -18.89 -26.35 14.19
C ASN A 540 -17.66 -25.48 13.87
N VAL A 541 -16.57 -25.60 14.63
CA VAL A 541 -15.36 -24.79 14.45
C VAL A 541 -14.10 -25.64 14.41
N ALA A 542 -13.29 -25.42 13.38
CA ALA A 542 -11.94 -25.93 13.22
C ALA A 542 -10.94 -24.80 13.49
N GLU A 543 -10.41 -24.74 14.72
CA GLU A 543 -9.47 -23.71 15.17
C GLU A 543 -8.03 -24.12 14.87
N VAL A 544 -7.27 -23.32 14.12
CA VAL A 544 -5.83 -23.51 13.89
C VAL A 544 -5.06 -22.39 14.59
N ASN A 545 -4.30 -22.73 15.64
CA ASN A 545 -3.51 -21.78 16.42
C ASN A 545 -2.09 -21.67 15.87
N VAL A 546 -1.78 -20.55 15.21
CA VAL A 546 -0.42 -20.18 14.84
C VAL A 546 0.37 -19.90 16.14
N MET A 547 1.43 -20.66 16.35
CA MET A 547 2.26 -20.64 17.55
C MET A 547 3.29 -19.51 17.47
N ASP A 548 3.87 -19.25 16.29
CA ASP A 548 4.65 -18.04 16.02
C ASP A 548 3.74 -16.81 15.89
N LYS A 549 3.42 -16.22 17.04
CA LYS A 549 2.66 -14.97 17.16
C LYS A 549 3.46 -13.75 16.67
N SER A 550 4.79 -13.84 16.67
CA SER A 550 5.73 -12.78 16.32
C SER A 550 5.92 -12.62 14.80
N ALA A 551 5.70 -13.67 14.02
CA ALA A 551 5.84 -13.64 12.56
C ALA A 551 5.01 -12.50 11.95
N ASN A 552 5.58 -11.69 11.06
CA ASN A 552 4.85 -10.64 10.36
C ASN A 552 3.73 -11.26 9.49
N ILE A 553 4.06 -12.30 8.73
CA ILE A 553 3.13 -13.05 7.87
C ILE A 553 2.87 -14.43 8.47
N ALA A 554 1.60 -14.80 8.65
CA ALA A 554 1.19 -16.18 8.89
C ALA A 554 0.39 -16.71 7.69
N ILE A 555 0.72 -17.91 7.22
CA ILE A 555 -0.01 -18.62 6.16
C ILE A 555 -0.41 -19.99 6.70
N VAL A 556 -1.71 -20.32 6.69
CA VAL A 556 -2.19 -21.67 7.00
C VAL A 556 -2.61 -22.38 5.73
N GLY A 557 -1.97 -23.52 5.46
CA GLY A 557 -2.27 -24.43 4.36
C GLY A 557 -3.25 -25.53 4.77
N LEU A 558 -4.44 -25.54 4.18
CA LEU A 558 -5.40 -26.64 4.22
C LEU A 558 -5.52 -27.29 2.83
N THR A 559 -5.77 -28.60 2.77
CA THR A 559 -6.03 -29.28 1.50
C THR A 559 -7.49 -29.11 1.05
N GLY A 560 -7.74 -29.19 -0.25
CA GLY A 560 -9.09 -29.12 -0.81
C GLY A 560 -10.03 -30.23 -0.31
N GLU A 561 -9.51 -31.42 -0.01
CA GLU A 561 -10.31 -32.50 0.60
C GLU A 561 -10.81 -32.13 2.01
N ILE A 562 -9.98 -31.46 2.82
CA ILE A 562 -10.35 -31.02 4.18
C ILE A 562 -11.28 -29.82 4.12
N VAL A 563 -11.04 -28.85 3.24
CA VAL A 563 -11.98 -27.75 2.99
C VAL A 563 -13.35 -28.29 2.57
N LYS A 564 -13.39 -29.29 1.68
CA LYS A 564 -14.65 -29.95 1.29
C LYS A 564 -15.32 -30.68 2.45
N LYS A 565 -14.56 -31.39 3.27
CA LYS A 565 -15.09 -32.11 4.43
C LYS A 565 -15.65 -31.17 5.49
N LEU A 566 -15.03 -30.01 5.70
CA LEU A 566 -15.50 -28.97 6.61
C LEU A 566 -16.81 -28.33 6.11
N ASP A 567 -16.88 -27.98 4.81
CA ASP A 567 -18.09 -27.48 4.14
C ASP A 567 -19.26 -28.47 4.31
N GLN A 568 -19.06 -29.74 3.94
CA GLN A 568 -20.06 -30.81 4.05
C GLN A 568 -20.59 -31.07 5.47
N ASN A 569 -19.85 -30.66 6.51
CA ASN A 569 -20.22 -30.84 7.91
C ASN A 569 -20.51 -29.51 8.64
N ASN A 570 -20.74 -28.42 7.88
CA ASN A 570 -21.07 -27.08 8.37
C ASN A 570 -20.09 -26.57 9.45
N PHE A 571 -18.80 -26.60 9.11
CA PHE A 571 -17.72 -26.03 9.90
C PHE A 571 -17.31 -24.62 9.41
N ASP A 572 -16.94 -23.78 10.37
CA ASP A 572 -16.09 -22.62 10.14
C ASP A 572 -14.61 -23.00 10.35
N VAL A 573 -13.72 -22.39 9.55
CA VAL A 573 -12.27 -22.41 9.72
C VAL A 573 -11.87 -21.15 10.51
N LEU A 574 -11.38 -21.33 11.73
CA LEU A 574 -10.92 -20.25 12.60
C LEU A 574 -9.39 -20.26 12.68
N ILE A 575 -8.73 -19.40 11.91
CA ILE A 575 -7.28 -19.21 12.06
C ILE A 575 -7.03 -18.22 13.19
N LYS A 576 -6.14 -18.53 14.14
CA LYS A 576 -5.81 -17.64 15.27
C LYS A 576 -4.31 -17.42 15.39
N LYS A 577 -3.88 -16.16 15.48
CA LYS A 577 -2.48 -15.72 15.60
C LYS A 577 -2.40 -14.59 16.62
N GLY A 578 -2.02 -14.92 17.85
CA GLY A 578 -1.94 -13.95 18.95
C GLY A 578 -3.30 -13.32 19.25
N GLU A 579 -3.37 -12.01 19.07
CA GLU A 579 -4.54 -11.14 19.30
C GLU A 579 -5.49 -11.07 18.10
N VAL A 580 -5.12 -11.63 16.95
CA VAL A 580 -5.93 -11.59 15.72
C VAL A 580 -6.40 -12.98 15.33
N ALA A 581 -7.65 -13.09 14.89
CA ALA A 581 -8.22 -14.31 14.32
C ALA A 581 -9.08 -14.04 13.07
N TYR A 582 -9.20 -15.04 12.21
CA TYR A 582 -9.95 -14.99 10.97
C TYR A 582 -10.89 -16.18 10.88
N ASN A 583 -12.21 -15.94 10.90
CA ASN A 583 -13.25 -16.96 10.91
C ASN A 583 -13.95 -17.05 9.55
N ILE A 584 -13.75 -18.16 8.84
CA ILE A 584 -14.25 -18.40 7.48
C ILE A 584 -15.16 -19.63 7.44
N PRO A 585 -16.47 -19.46 7.22
CA PRO A 585 -17.38 -20.57 6.94
C PRO A 585 -16.91 -21.36 5.73
N ALA A 586 -16.63 -22.66 5.88
CA ALA A 586 -15.85 -23.42 4.89
C ALA A 586 -16.48 -23.46 3.48
N LYS A 587 -17.82 -23.38 3.40
CA LYS A 587 -18.58 -23.23 2.14
C LYS A 587 -18.19 -22.01 1.30
N GLU A 588 -17.73 -20.93 1.95
CA GLU A 588 -17.30 -19.68 1.29
C GLU A 588 -15.91 -19.82 0.64
N LEU A 589 -15.19 -20.91 0.93
CA LEU A 589 -14.00 -21.31 0.16
C LEU A 589 -14.37 -21.95 -1.19
N THR A 590 -15.64 -22.34 -1.41
CA THR A 590 -16.22 -22.74 -2.71
C THR A 590 -15.42 -23.81 -3.48
N VAL A 591 -14.90 -24.82 -2.77
CA VAL A 591 -13.90 -25.76 -3.29
C VAL A 591 -14.27 -26.44 -4.61
N ASP A 592 -15.54 -26.81 -4.82
CA ASP A 592 -15.96 -27.43 -6.08
C ASP A 592 -15.93 -26.48 -7.30
N ASP A 593 -16.13 -25.18 -7.10
CA ASP A 593 -16.00 -24.17 -8.16
C ASP A 593 -14.53 -23.78 -8.38
N ILE A 594 -13.70 -23.85 -7.35
CA ILE A 594 -12.25 -23.67 -7.46
C ILE A 594 -11.59 -24.86 -8.16
N ALA A 595 -11.97 -26.10 -7.84
CA ALA A 595 -11.46 -27.30 -8.50
C ALA A 595 -11.74 -27.30 -10.01
N LYS A 596 -12.92 -26.81 -10.44
CA LYS A 596 -13.25 -26.57 -11.86
C LYS A 596 -12.30 -25.55 -12.50
N LYS A 597 -12.07 -24.40 -11.86
CA LYS A 597 -11.17 -23.33 -12.34
C LYS A 597 -9.71 -23.78 -12.41
N LEU A 598 -9.28 -24.61 -11.46
CA LEU A 598 -7.94 -25.20 -11.39
C LEU A 598 -7.81 -26.48 -12.22
N SER A 599 -8.83 -26.94 -12.97
CA SER A 599 -8.80 -28.21 -13.72
C SER A 599 -8.27 -29.37 -12.86
N VAL A 600 -8.90 -29.59 -11.70
CA VAL A 600 -8.63 -30.68 -10.74
C VAL A 600 -9.91 -31.50 -10.56
N THR A 601 -9.78 -32.83 -10.55
CA THR A 601 -10.91 -33.76 -10.34
C THR A 601 -11.25 -33.88 -8.85
N GLN A 602 -12.42 -34.47 -8.55
CA GLN A 602 -12.87 -34.70 -7.18
C GLN A 602 -11.93 -35.63 -6.37
N GLU A 603 -11.20 -36.51 -7.04
CA GLU A 603 -10.19 -37.40 -6.45
C GLU A 603 -8.84 -36.70 -6.23
N GLY A 604 -8.59 -35.60 -6.96
CA GLY A 604 -7.38 -34.78 -6.89
C GLY A 604 -7.46 -33.63 -5.87
N LEU A 605 -8.54 -33.47 -5.10
CA LEU A 605 -8.73 -32.31 -4.20
C LEU A 605 -7.62 -32.13 -3.15
N LYS A 606 -6.90 -33.21 -2.79
CA LYS A 606 -5.69 -33.18 -1.94
C LYS A 606 -4.52 -32.39 -2.53
N GLU A 607 -4.49 -32.20 -3.84
CA GLU A 607 -3.44 -31.45 -4.56
C GLU A 607 -3.67 -29.93 -4.49
N ILE A 608 -4.91 -29.50 -4.22
CA ILE A 608 -5.26 -28.09 -4.00
C ILE A 608 -4.87 -27.71 -2.57
N LYS A 609 -4.01 -26.70 -2.42
CA LYS A 609 -3.67 -26.06 -1.15
C LYS A 609 -4.37 -24.72 -1.04
N PHE A 610 -5.28 -24.60 -0.09
CA PHE A 610 -5.84 -23.32 0.35
C PHE A 610 -4.87 -22.68 1.33
N GLU A 611 -4.22 -21.61 0.90
CA GLU A 611 -3.38 -20.75 1.73
C GLU A 611 -4.21 -19.57 2.26
N ILE A 612 -4.50 -19.59 3.55
CA ILE A 612 -5.19 -18.53 4.29
C ILE A 612 -4.12 -17.67 4.96
N GLN A 613 -3.97 -16.42 4.54
CA GLN A 613 -2.94 -15.49 5.00
C GLN A 613 -3.48 -14.45 5.98
N MET A 614 -2.67 -14.15 7.02
CA MET A 614 -2.79 -12.95 7.85
C MET A 614 -1.42 -12.25 7.93
N LYS A 615 -1.31 -11.05 7.37
CA LYS A 615 -0.08 -10.26 7.31
C LYS A 615 -0.23 -8.97 8.13
N GLN A 616 0.66 -8.77 9.11
CA GLN A 616 0.82 -7.46 9.76
C GLN A 616 1.41 -6.47 8.76
N MET A 617 0.90 -5.23 8.75
CA MET A 617 1.45 -4.18 7.89
C MET A 617 2.78 -3.63 8.45
N SER A 618 3.62 -3.03 7.61
CA SER A 618 4.88 -2.44 8.09
C SER A 618 4.60 -1.16 8.89
N LYS A 619 5.51 -0.76 9.79
CA LYS A 619 5.30 0.45 10.61
C LYS A 619 5.18 1.73 9.75
N GLU A 620 5.83 1.74 8.59
CA GLU A 620 5.67 2.76 7.54
C GLU A 620 4.24 2.78 6.98
N GLN A 621 3.72 1.63 6.56
CA GLN A 621 2.33 1.51 6.08
C GLN A 621 1.31 1.85 7.15
N GLU A 622 1.50 1.40 8.39
CA GLU A 622 0.67 1.78 9.54
C GLU A 622 0.68 3.30 9.78
N THR A 623 1.81 3.97 9.54
CA THR A 623 1.93 5.44 9.63
C THR A 623 1.15 6.11 8.50
N THR A 624 1.35 5.70 7.24
CA THR A 624 0.62 6.24 6.09
C THR A 624 -0.90 6.05 6.20
N TYR A 625 -1.36 4.92 6.74
CA TYR A 625 -2.78 4.70 7.04
C TYR A 625 -3.26 5.59 8.19
N GLY A 626 -2.46 5.73 9.26
CA GLY A 626 -2.76 6.60 10.39
C GLY A 626 -2.89 8.07 10.00
N GLU A 627 -2.03 8.56 9.11
CA GLU A 627 -2.10 9.92 8.56
C GLU A 627 -3.40 10.17 7.80
N LYS A 628 -3.83 9.24 6.94
CA LYS A 628 -5.07 9.36 6.15
C LYS A 628 -6.32 9.29 7.03
N VAL A 629 -6.29 8.49 8.10
CA VAL A 629 -7.37 8.44 9.10
C VAL A 629 -7.40 9.74 9.92
N LYS A 630 -6.24 10.27 10.33
CA LYS A 630 -6.13 11.55 11.06
C LYS A 630 -6.52 12.77 10.23
N ALA A 631 -6.27 12.76 8.92
CA ALA A 631 -6.69 13.80 7.98
C ALA A 631 -8.22 13.97 7.89
N ASN A 632 -8.99 12.99 8.35
CA ASN A 632 -10.46 13.02 8.45
C ASN A 632 -10.95 12.97 9.90
N ASN A 633 -10.14 13.46 10.86
CA ASN A 633 -10.45 13.54 12.29
C ASN A 633 -10.67 12.18 13.00
N GLY A 634 -10.19 11.06 12.43
CA GLY A 634 -10.19 9.76 13.09
C GLY A 634 -8.84 9.38 13.71
N GLU A 635 -8.82 8.26 14.44
CA GLU A 635 -7.59 7.60 14.91
C GLU A 635 -7.68 6.08 14.76
N ILE A 636 -6.57 5.42 14.43
CA ILE A 636 -6.44 3.96 14.39
C ILE A 636 -6.23 3.44 15.82
N LEU A 637 -7.17 2.62 16.30
CA LEU A 637 -7.12 1.98 17.62
C LEU A 637 -6.43 0.61 17.59
N ILE A 638 -6.50 -0.10 16.45
CA ILE A 638 -5.90 -1.43 16.29
C ILE A 638 -5.15 -1.51 14.96
N ALA A 639 -3.90 -1.98 15.04
CA ALA A 639 -2.94 -1.98 13.93
C ALA A 639 -3.46 -2.76 12.71
N PRO A 640 -3.42 -2.18 11.48
CA PRO A 640 -3.92 -2.81 10.27
C PRO A 640 -3.30 -4.19 9.94
N VAL A 641 -4.16 -5.12 9.50
CA VAL A 641 -3.77 -6.48 9.07
C VAL A 641 -4.39 -6.80 7.71
N ASP A 642 -3.57 -7.31 6.77
CA ASP A 642 -4.00 -7.89 5.50
C ASP A 642 -4.51 -9.33 5.69
N PHE A 643 -5.67 -9.61 5.09
CA PHE A 643 -6.29 -10.93 5.06
C PHE A 643 -6.58 -11.32 3.62
N SER A 644 -5.95 -12.41 3.16
CA SER A 644 -6.10 -12.93 1.81
C SER A 644 -6.22 -14.46 1.82
N VAL A 645 -6.88 -15.02 0.81
CA VAL A 645 -7.07 -16.47 0.65
C VAL A 645 -6.82 -16.86 -0.80
N VAL A 646 -5.91 -17.80 -1.03
CA VAL A 646 -5.51 -18.26 -2.36
C VAL A 646 -5.52 -19.78 -2.40
N ALA A 647 -6.26 -20.37 -3.34
CA ALA A 647 -6.20 -21.79 -3.61
C ALA A 647 -5.18 -22.06 -4.73
N LYS A 648 -4.17 -22.88 -4.47
CA LYS A 648 -3.05 -23.17 -5.39
C LYS A 648 -2.99 -24.66 -5.71
N VAL A 649 -2.63 -25.02 -6.92
CA VAL A 649 -2.20 -26.38 -7.30
C VAL A 649 -0.85 -26.30 -8.00
N THR A 650 0.05 -27.23 -7.65
CA THR A 650 1.34 -27.42 -8.33
C THR A 650 1.30 -28.72 -9.11
N ARG A 651 1.60 -28.68 -10.41
CA ARG A 651 1.54 -29.82 -11.33
C ARG A 651 2.85 -30.62 -11.31
N ALA A 652 2.82 -31.81 -11.89
CA ALA A 652 3.98 -32.69 -11.99
C ALA A 652 5.13 -32.15 -12.87
N ASP A 653 4.87 -31.15 -13.72
CA ASP A 653 5.88 -30.42 -14.51
C ASP A 653 6.52 -29.24 -13.75
N GLY A 654 6.12 -29.01 -12.49
CA GLY A 654 6.57 -27.88 -11.66
C GLY A 654 5.82 -26.57 -11.88
N SER A 655 4.89 -26.50 -12.84
CA SER A 655 4.02 -25.34 -13.00
C SER A 655 3.06 -25.20 -11.82
N SER A 656 2.67 -23.96 -11.50
CA SER A 656 1.67 -23.67 -10.46
C SER A 656 0.55 -22.81 -11.04
N GLN A 657 -0.68 -23.11 -10.65
CA GLN A 657 -1.87 -22.35 -10.99
C GLN A 657 -2.60 -21.97 -9.70
N ASP A 658 -3.09 -20.74 -9.60
CA ASP A 658 -3.80 -20.24 -8.42
C ASP A 658 -5.17 -19.62 -8.74
N VAL A 659 -6.01 -19.55 -7.71
CA VAL A 659 -7.28 -18.81 -7.68
C VAL A 659 -7.33 -18.03 -6.36
N THR A 660 -7.14 -16.72 -6.44
CA THR A 660 -7.37 -15.81 -5.32
C THR A 660 -8.87 -15.62 -5.09
N ILE A 661 -9.34 -15.84 -3.84
CA ILE A 661 -10.72 -15.60 -3.45
C ILE A 661 -10.86 -14.13 -3.05
N LYS A 662 -11.45 -13.30 -3.92
CA LYS A 662 -11.60 -11.85 -3.64
C LYS A 662 -12.84 -11.52 -2.80
N SER A 663 -13.94 -12.26 -2.95
CA SER A 663 -15.22 -12.01 -2.29
C SER A 663 -15.97 -13.27 -1.89
N PHE A 664 -16.95 -13.12 -1.00
CA PHE A 664 -17.75 -14.18 -0.36
C PHE A 664 -19.26 -13.94 -0.57
N LYS A 665 -20.09 -14.98 -0.43
CA LYS A 665 -21.56 -14.95 -0.59
C LYS A 665 -22.31 -14.63 0.71
N GLN A 666 -21.60 -14.67 1.84
CA GLN A 666 -22.04 -14.16 3.14
C GLN A 666 -20.85 -13.55 3.90
N TYR A 667 -21.13 -12.81 4.97
CA TYR A 667 -20.09 -12.17 5.79
C TYR A 667 -19.10 -13.17 6.38
N VAL A 668 -17.84 -12.78 6.37
CA VAL A 668 -16.68 -13.49 6.92
C VAL A 668 -16.01 -12.58 7.94
N GLN A 669 -15.75 -13.09 9.15
CA GLN A 669 -15.40 -12.25 10.30
C GLN A 669 -13.90 -12.22 10.57
N ARG A 670 -13.33 -11.01 10.68
CA ARG A 670 -12.01 -10.77 11.28
C ARG A 670 -12.22 -10.36 12.72
N ILE A 671 -11.55 -11.03 13.65
CA ILE A 671 -11.67 -10.78 15.09
C ILE A 671 -10.36 -10.21 15.58
N PHE A 672 -10.39 -8.99 16.10
CA PHE A 672 -9.25 -8.34 16.74
C PHE A 672 -9.51 -8.27 18.24
N GLU A 673 -8.55 -8.70 19.06
CA GLU A 673 -8.54 -8.40 20.49
C GLU A 673 -8.33 -6.90 20.68
N VAL A 674 -9.13 -6.28 21.56
CA VAL A 674 -9.00 -4.85 21.88
C VAL A 674 -7.83 -4.69 22.87
N PRO A 675 -6.80 -3.88 22.56
CA PRO A 675 -5.67 -3.64 23.46
C PRO A 675 -6.13 -3.13 24.83
N SER A 676 -5.38 -3.47 25.89
CA SER A 676 -5.76 -3.14 27.28
C SER A 676 -5.80 -1.65 27.62
N ASP A 677 -5.15 -0.83 26.79
CA ASP A 677 -5.08 0.62 26.81
C ASP A 677 -6.16 1.30 25.95
N VAL A 678 -6.84 0.55 25.07
CA VAL A 678 -7.96 1.05 24.25
C VAL A 678 -9.28 0.87 24.99
N ASN A 679 -10.02 1.96 25.16
CA ASN A 679 -11.39 1.91 25.69
C ASN A 679 -12.35 1.30 24.65
N PRO A 680 -13.04 0.18 24.93
CA PRO A 680 -13.95 -0.45 23.98
C PRO A 680 -15.13 0.44 23.55
N ASN A 681 -15.46 1.47 24.34
CA ASN A 681 -16.54 2.41 24.03
C ASN A 681 -16.10 3.53 23.04
N GLU A 682 -14.81 3.67 22.77
CA GLU A 682 -14.29 4.61 21.76
C GLU A 682 -14.23 3.97 20.36
N ILE A 683 -14.35 2.65 20.27
CA ILE A 683 -14.43 1.92 19.00
C ILE A 683 -15.69 2.35 18.24
N THR A 684 -15.48 3.07 17.14
CA THR A 684 -16.55 3.59 16.30
C THR A 684 -16.92 2.58 15.23
N THR A 685 -15.93 2.08 14.50
CA THR A 685 -16.11 1.05 13.47
C THR A 685 -14.80 0.36 13.11
N GLY A 686 -14.90 -0.84 12.54
CA GLY A 686 -13.88 -1.37 11.66
C GLY A 686 -13.92 -0.68 10.30
N ILE A 687 -12.77 -0.64 9.63
CA ILE A 687 -12.61 -0.11 8.27
C ILE A 687 -11.83 -1.09 7.40
N VAL A 688 -12.01 -0.95 6.09
CA VAL A 688 -11.20 -1.56 5.04
C VAL A 688 -10.35 -0.49 4.37
N PHE A 689 -9.08 -0.79 4.10
CA PHE A 689 -8.21 0.03 3.27
C PHE A 689 -8.20 -0.46 1.83
N ASN A 690 -8.04 0.50 0.92
CA ASN A 690 -7.90 0.35 -0.53
C ASN A 690 -6.41 0.46 -0.92
N GLU A 691 -6.03 0.17 -2.17
CA GLU A 691 -4.60 0.18 -2.57
C GLU A 691 -3.97 1.59 -2.53
N ASP A 692 -4.76 2.63 -2.80
CA ASP A 692 -4.36 4.03 -2.67
C ASP A 692 -4.37 4.55 -1.21
N GLY A 693 -4.78 3.71 -0.24
CA GLY A 693 -4.91 4.04 1.17
C GLY A 693 -6.12 4.91 1.54
N SER A 694 -7.05 5.16 0.60
CA SER A 694 -8.42 5.51 0.97
C SER A 694 -9.06 4.35 1.76
N TYR A 695 -10.15 4.63 2.48
CA TYR A 695 -10.75 3.64 3.37
C TYR A 695 -12.26 3.85 3.51
N SER A 696 -12.96 2.84 4.03
CA SER A 696 -14.42 2.85 4.11
C SER A 696 -14.97 1.99 5.24
N HIS A 697 -16.24 2.24 5.60
CA HIS A 697 -16.98 1.48 6.60
C HIS A 697 -16.91 -0.03 6.35
N VAL A 698 -16.84 -0.80 7.43
CA VAL A 698 -17.15 -2.23 7.42
C VAL A 698 -17.98 -2.56 8.66
N PRO A 699 -19.15 -3.22 8.53
CA PRO A 699 -20.00 -3.53 9.69
C PRO A 699 -19.23 -4.29 10.77
N THR A 700 -19.22 -3.75 11.99
CA THR A 700 -18.35 -4.20 13.07
C THR A 700 -19.10 -4.28 14.39
N THR A 701 -18.97 -5.40 15.07
CA THR A 701 -19.44 -5.60 16.45
C THR A 701 -18.29 -5.50 17.45
N VAL A 702 -18.59 -5.04 18.66
CA VAL A 702 -17.71 -5.04 19.82
C VAL A 702 -18.33 -5.96 20.88
N PHE A 703 -17.60 -6.95 21.36
CA PHE A 703 -18.12 -7.96 22.27
C PHE A 703 -17.08 -8.41 23.31
N LYS A 704 -17.55 -8.95 24.43
CA LYS A 704 -16.70 -9.45 25.52
C LYS A 704 -16.71 -10.97 25.56
N LYS A 705 -15.54 -11.60 25.56
CA LYS A 705 -15.35 -13.05 25.66
C LYS A 705 -14.16 -13.36 26.57
N ASP A 706 -14.27 -14.37 27.42
CA ASP A 706 -13.19 -14.85 28.31
C ASP A 706 -12.51 -13.73 29.14
N GLY A 707 -13.31 -12.74 29.55
CA GLY A 707 -12.86 -11.56 30.30
C GLY A 707 -12.32 -10.40 29.44
N LYS A 708 -11.97 -10.65 28.18
CA LYS A 708 -11.38 -9.69 27.23
C LYS A 708 -12.40 -9.11 26.25
N TRP A 709 -12.05 -7.99 25.62
CA TRP A 709 -12.87 -7.34 24.59
C TRP A 709 -12.34 -7.64 23.19
N TYR A 710 -13.24 -7.73 22.22
CA TYR A 710 -12.96 -8.04 20.83
C TYR A 710 -13.78 -7.16 19.88
N ALA A 711 -13.19 -6.79 18.75
CA ALA A 711 -13.87 -6.18 17.61
C ALA A 711 -13.99 -7.20 16.48
N GLY A 712 -15.23 -7.58 16.13
CA GLY A 712 -15.58 -8.48 15.04
C GLY A 712 -15.96 -7.69 13.79
N ILE A 713 -15.02 -7.54 12.85
CA ILE A 713 -15.24 -6.89 11.55
C ILE A 713 -15.84 -7.90 10.58
N ASN A 714 -17.07 -7.67 10.16
CA ASN A 714 -17.83 -8.54 9.26
C ASN A 714 -17.69 -8.03 7.81
N SER A 715 -16.92 -8.73 6.97
CA SER A 715 -16.70 -8.32 5.57
C SER A 715 -17.01 -9.39 4.54
N LEU A 716 -17.44 -8.94 3.36
CA LEU A 716 -17.72 -9.74 2.17
C LEU A 716 -16.51 -9.85 1.21
N THR A 717 -15.36 -9.23 1.52
CA THR A 717 -14.14 -9.27 0.69
C THR A 717 -12.87 -9.61 1.48
N ASN A 718 -11.80 -10.03 0.79
CA ASN A 718 -10.43 -10.00 1.31
C ASN A 718 -9.80 -8.61 1.06
N SER A 719 -8.98 -8.11 2.00
CA SER A 719 -8.23 -6.84 1.97
C SER A 719 -7.47 -6.63 3.31
N THR A 720 -6.86 -5.45 3.48
CA THR A 720 -6.37 -4.92 4.76
C THR A 720 -7.50 -4.29 5.58
N TYR A 721 -7.59 -4.66 6.87
CA TYR A 721 -8.61 -4.21 7.82
C TYR A 721 -8.00 -3.64 9.11
N SER A 722 -8.72 -2.72 9.74
CA SER A 722 -8.31 -1.99 10.96
C SER A 722 -9.54 -1.55 11.76
N VAL A 723 -9.35 -1.06 12.99
CA VAL A 723 -10.42 -0.51 13.85
C VAL A 723 -10.10 0.93 14.22
N ILE A 724 -11.10 1.82 14.17
CA ILE A 724 -10.92 3.27 14.38
C ILE A 724 -11.85 3.88 15.43
N HIS A 725 -11.37 4.97 16.01
CA HIS A 725 -12.16 6.02 16.64
C HIS A 725 -12.45 7.11 15.60
N SER A 726 -13.70 7.52 15.40
CA SER A 726 -14.05 8.63 14.48
C SER A 726 -15.41 9.23 14.85
N PRO A 727 -15.54 9.86 16.04
CA PRO A 727 -16.81 10.41 16.49
C PRO A 727 -17.19 11.67 15.70
N ILE A 728 -18.35 11.66 15.07
CA ILE A 728 -18.92 12.79 14.32
C ILE A 728 -20.27 13.17 14.93
N THR A 729 -20.44 14.46 15.24
CA THR A 729 -21.73 15.05 15.61
C THR A 729 -22.24 15.92 14.48
N VAL A 730 -23.48 15.70 14.07
CA VAL A 730 -24.13 16.42 12.97
C VAL A 730 -25.01 17.53 13.53
N GLU A 731 -24.52 18.78 13.47
CA GLU A 731 -25.16 19.93 14.12
C GLU A 731 -26.58 20.22 13.56
N SER A 732 -26.87 19.89 12.29
CA SER A 732 -28.19 20.10 11.68
C SER A 732 -29.31 19.23 12.27
N VAL A 733 -28.98 18.16 13.00
CA VAL A 733 -29.95 17.28 13.70
C VAL A 733 -29.99 17.47 15.21
N LYS A 734 -29.42 18.56 15.71
CA LYS A 734 -29.42 18.89 17.15
C LYS A 734 -30.84 19.15 17.66
N GLY A 735 -31.32 18.27 18.54
CA GLY A 735 -32.71 18.28 19.02
C GLY A 735 -33.71 17.59 18.07
N HIS A 736 -33.26 17.06 16.93
CA HIS A 736 -34.08 16.23 16.06
C HIS A 736 -34.13 14.78 16.58
N TRP A 737 -35.25 14.08 16.34
CA TRP A 737 -35.47 12.71 16.84
C TRP A 737 -34.42 11.71 16.30
N SER A 738 -33.83 12.00 15.14
CA SER A 738 -32.87 11.12 14.47
C SER A 738 -31.41 11.34 14.89
N LYS A 739 -31.11 12.24 15.86
CA LYS A 739 -29.73 12.66 16.18
C LYS A 739 -28.78 11.47 16.40
N GLU A 740 -29.15 10.55 17.29
CA GLU A 740 -28.35 9.35 17.63
C GLU A 740 -28.02 8.52 16.38
N THR A 741 -29.02 8.27 15.54
CA THR A 741 -28.84 7.50 14.29
C THR A 741 -27.92 8.22 13.30
N VAL A 742 -28.11 9.53 13.12
CA VAL A 742 -27.36 10.30 12.13
C VAL A 742 -25.91 10.48 12.55
N ASP A 743 -25.65 10.71 13.85
CA ASP A 743 -24.31 10.73 14.42
C ASP A 743 -23.61 9.35 14.30
N ASP A 744 -24.31 8.26 14.62
CA ASP A 744 -23.79 6.88 14.48
C ASP A 744 -23.46 6.55 13.01
N MET A 745 -24.34 6.87 12.07
CA MET A 745 -24.09 6.64 10.63
C MET A 745 -23.00 7.57 10.06
N ALA A 746 -22.87 8.81 10.55
CA ALA A 746 -21.77 9.70 10.16
C ALA A 746 -20.43 9.17 10.70
N SER A 747 -20.37 8.87 12.00
CA SER A 747 -19.18 8.34 12.68
C SER A 747 -18.70 7.01 12.07
N ARG A 748 -19.64 6.16 11.63
CA ARG A 748 -19.33 4.91 10.92
C ARG A 748 -18.81 5.10 9.49
N LEU A 749 -18.79 6.33 8.94
CA LEU A 749 -18.46 6.64 7.53
C LEU A 749 -19.54 6.19 6.52
N VAL A 750 -20.78 6.02 6.98
CA VAL A 750 -21.95 5.71 6.13
C VAL A 750 -22.60 6.99 5.59
N LEU A 751 -22.65 8.06 6.39
CA LEU A 751 -23.00 9.41 5.96
C LEU A 751 -21.73 10.25 5.82
N THR A 752 -21.25 10.44 4.59
CA THR A 752 -20.00 11.18 4.30
C THR A 752 -20.21 12.68 4.17
N ASP A 753 -21.27 13.14 3.49
CA ASP A 753 -21.60 14.57 3.35
C ASP A 753 -22.43 15.11 4.54
N TYR A 754 -22.04 14.75 5.76
CA TYR A 754 -22.76 15.11 6.99
C TYR A 754 -22.85 16.63 7.23
N LYS A 755 -22.01 17.44 6.56
CA LYS A 755 -22.00 18.90 6.69
C LYS A 755 -23.15 19.57 5.93
N ASN A 756 -23.69 18.91 4.90
CA ASN A 756 -24.82 19.40 4.09
C ASN A 756 -26.12 18.60 4.34
N PHE A 757 -26.12 17.73 5.35
CA PHE A 757 -27.24 16.83 5.67
C PHE A 757 -28.48 17.58 6.21
N ASP A 758 -29.66 17.22 5.70
CA ASP A 758 -30.96 17.70 6.18
C ASP A 758 -31.88 16.50 6.43
N ALA A 759 -32.14 16.22 7.71
CA ALA A 759 -33.01 15.14 8.14
C ALA A 759 -34.41 15.10 7.50
N ASN A 760 -34.93 16.26 7.06
CA ASN A 760 -36.25 16.41 6.49
C ASN A 760 -36.25 16.55 4.96
N LYS A 761 -35.07 16.67 4.33
CA LYS A 761 -34.91 16.61 2.87
C LYS A 761 -35.34 15.24 2.36
N ALA A 762 -35.97 15.24 1.19
CA ALA A 762 -36.32 14.04 0.45
C ALA A 762 -35.06 13.39 -0.15
N VAL A 763 -34.79 12.12 0.18
CA VAL A 763 -33.59 11.43 -0.29
C VAL A 763 -33.74 11.00 -1.76
N THR A 764 -32.69 11.23 -2.56
CA THR A 764 -32.61 10.74 -3.94
C THR A 764 -32.29 9.25 -3.99
N ARG A 765 -32.64 8.62 -5.11
CA ARG A 765 -32.30 7.21 -5.38
C ARG A 765 -30.77 6.97 -5.36
N THR A 766 -29.97 7.98 -5.68
CA THR A 766 -28.49 7.92 -5.61
C THR A 766 -27.98 7.92 -4.16
N GLU A 767 -28.36 8.91 -3.35
CA GLU A 767 -27.96 9.01 -1.93
C GLU A 767 -28.42 7.77 -1.15
N PHE A 768 -29.64 7.31 -1.43
CA PHE A 768 -30.22 6.13 -0.80
C PHE A 768 -29.47 4.83 -1.16
N ALA A 769 -28.99 4.68 -2.41
CA ALA A 769 -28.13 3.55 -2.79
C ALA A 769 -26.74 3.63 -2.13
N ASP A 770 -26.18 4.83 -2.00
CA ASP A 770 -24.88 5.08 -1.34
C ASP A 770 -24.92 4.68 0.15
N TYR A 771 -25.96 5.10 0.89
CA TYR A 771 -26.11 4.72 2.30
C TYR A 771 -26.16 3.20 2.51
N ILE A 772 -26.91 2.46 1.70
CA ILE A 772 -27.01 0.99 1.83
C ILE A 772 -25.67 0.31 1.49
N VAL A 773 -24.99 0.74 0.42
CA VAL A 773 -23.72 0.14 -0.01
C VAL A 773 -22.59 0.43 0.98
N ARG A 774 -22.52 1.64 1.54
CA ARG A 774 -21.55 1.96 2.62
C ARG A 774 -21.84 1.14 3.87
N ALA A 775 -23.09 1.10 4.32
CA ALA A 775 -23.49 0.37 5.53
C ALA A 775 -23.20 -1.13 5.47
N LEU A 776 -23.40 -1.77 4.31
CA LEU A 776 -23.05 -3.19 4.11
C LEU A 776 -21.53 -3.43 3.90
N GLY A 777 -20.69 -2.40 4.00
CA GLY A 777 -19.24 -2.51 3.80
C GLY A 777 -18.84 -2.87 2.36
N LEU A 778 -19.66 -2.50 1.38
CA LEU A 778 -19.50 -2.84 -0.04
C LEU A 778 -18.78 -1.74 -0.85
N TYR A 779 -18.67 -0.52 -0.33
CA TYR A 779 -18.04 0.61 -1.02
C TYR A 779 -16.50 0.55 -0.99
N ARG A 780 -15.83 0.84 -2.11
CA ARG A 780 -14.37 1.01 -2.26
C ARG A 780 -14.14 2.21 -3.18
N GLU A 781 -13.27 3.16 -2.82
CA GLU A 781 -13.19 4.46 -3.51
C GLU A 781 -12.31 4.42 -4.78
N ASP A 782 -11.33 3.50 -4.82
CA ASP A 782 -10.43 3.24 -5.93
C ASP A 782 -11.06 2.39 -7.06
N GLU A 783 -12.18 1.71 -6.80
CA GLU A 783 -12.85 0.80 -7.75
C GLU A 783 -13.54 1.52 -8.93
N LYS A 784 -12.72 1.86 -9.93
CA LYS A 784 -13.18 2.32 -11.25
C LYS A 784 -14.06 1.26 -11.92
N SER A 785 -15.32 1.62 -12.12
CA SER A 785 -16.38 0.72 -12.59
C SER A 785 -17.25 1.45 -13.63
N LYS A 786 -17.71 0.73 -14.67
CA LYS A 786 -18.52 1.30 -15.77
C LYS A 786 -20.01 0.95 -15.61
N SER A 787 -20.83 1.96 -15.33
CA SER A 787 -22.28 1.83 -15.19
C SER A 787 -22.93 1.06 -16.35
N ILE A 788 -23.83 0.14 -16.00
CA ILE A 788 -24.75 -0.50 -16.95
C ILE A 788 -25.97 0.36 -17.28
N PHE A 789 -26.25 1.40 -16.46
CA PHE A 789 -27.39 2.30 -16.63
C PHE A 789 -27.03 3.46 -17.55
N SER A 790 -27.89 3.72 -18.53
CA SER A 790 -27.63 4.66 -19.64
C SER A 790 -27.60 6.13 -19.24
N ASP A 791 -28.20 6.48 -18.10
CA ASP A 791 -28.32 7.83 -17.54
C ASP A 791 -27.25 8.16 -16.48
N ILE A 792 -26.40 7.19 -16.11
CA ILE A 792 -25.37 7.36 -15.06
C ILE A 792 -23.99 7.45 -15.70
N THR A 793 -23.42 8.66 -15.65
CA THR A 793 -22.11 8.97 -16.23
C THR A 793 -20.96 8.52 -15.33
N VAL A 794 -19.83 8.15 -15.95
CA VAL A 794 -18.66 7.60 -15.26
C VAL A 794 -18.11 8.53 -14.17
N ASN A 795 -18.21 9.85 -14.39
CA ASN A 795 -17.61 10.89 -13.54
C ASN A 795 -18.47 11.30 -12.31
N ASN A 796 -19.63 10.67 -12.08
CA ASN A 796 -20.42 10.91 -10.87
C ASN A 796 -19.74 10.25 -9.66
N LYS A 797 -19.47 10.99 -8.58
CA LYS A 797 -18.83 10.46 -7.35
C LYS A 797 -19.55 9.22 -6.76
N ASN A 798 -20.87 9.14 -6.93
CA ASN A 798 -21.70 8.07 -6.38
C ASN A 798 -21.94 6.93 -7.40
N ASN A 799 -21.28 6.98 -8.57
CA ASN A 799 -21.35 5.97 -9.63
C ASN A 799 -20.88 4.58 -9.13
N VAL A 800 -19.83 4.55 -8.31
CA VAL A 800 -19.35 3.32 -7.64
C VAL A 800 -20.48 2.68 -6.84
N SER A 801 -21.19 3.46 -6.01
CA SER A 801 -22.24 2.97 -5.13
C SER A 801 -23.46 2.46 -5.91
N ILE A 802 -23.85 3.15 -6.98
CA ILE A 802 -24.88 2.67 -7.92
C ILE A 802 -24.48 1.31 -8.50
N GLN A 803 -23.22 1.14 -8.89
CA GLN A 803 -22.75 -0.13 -9.46
C GLN A 803 -22.62 -1.25 -8.43
N LYS A 804 -22.10 -1.00 -7.23
CA LYS A 804 -22.10 -2.00 -6.14
C LYS A 804 -23.52 -2.38 -5.72
N ALA A 805 -24.45 -1.42 -5.70
CA ALA A 805 -25.86 -1.73 -5.51
C ALA A 805 -26.43 -2.62 -6.63
N ASN A 806 -25.90 -2.57 -7.85
CA ASN A 806 -26.32 -3.45 -8.95
C ASN A 806 -25.61 -4.82 -8.94
N GLU A 807 -24.29 -4.87 -8.75
CA GLU A 807 -23.48 -6.09 -8.62
C GLU A 807 -24.05 -7.03 -7.55
N TRP A 808 -24.44 -6.46 -6.40
CA TRP A 808 -25.03 -7.18 -5.27
C TRP A 808 -26.56 -7.31 -5.36
N GLY A 809 -27.16 -6.97 -6.50
CA GLY A 809 -28.57 -7.19 -6.79
C GLY A 809 -29.56 -6.29 -6.05
N ILE A 810 -29.11 -5.28 -5.31
CA ILE A 810 -29.95 -4.30 -4.59
C ILE A 810 -30.79 -3.47 -5.57
N ILE A 811 -30.20 -3.01 -6.68
CA ILE A 811 -30.89 -2.25 -7.74
C ILE A 811 -30.81 -2.94 -9.11
N ASN A 812 -31.88 -2.81 -9.89
CA ASN A 812 -31.98 -3.36 -11.25
C ASN A 812 -32.22 -2.27 -12.33
N GLY A 813 -32.32 -1.00 -11.93
CA GLY A 813 -32.81 0.08 -12.79
C GLY A 813 -34.29 -0.06 -13.14
N TYR A 814 -34.72 0.64 -14.20
CA TYR A 814 -36.02 0.54 -14.85
C TYR A 814 -35.90 -0.24 -16.19
N PRO A 815 -37.01 -0.75 -16.78
CA PRO A 815 -36.98 -1.54 -18.01
C PRO A 815 -36.46 -0.83 -19.27
N ASP A 816 -36.25 0.48 -19.22
CA ASP A 816 -35.64 1.30 -20.28
C ASP A 816 -34.10 1.41 -20.16
N GLY A 817 -33.50 0.75 -19.17
CA GLY A 817 -32.06 0.80 -18.89
C GLY A 817 -31.61 2.00 -18.06
N THR A 818 -32.53 2.82 -17.54
CA THR A 818 -32.20 3.96 -16.68
C THR A 818 -32.20 3.60 -15.18
N PHE A 819 -31.44 4.33 -14.36
CA PHE A 819 -31.54 4.28 -12.90
C PHE A 819 -32.41 5.41 -12.31
N ARG A 820 -32.43 6.56 -12.99
CA ARG A 820 -33.08 7.83 -12.64
C ARG A 820 -32.58 8.37 -11.29
N GLY A 821 -31.26 8.41 -11.15
CA GLY A 821 -30.58 8.60 -9.87
C GLY A 821 -30.90 9.90 -9.12
N THR A 822 -31.28 10.96 -9.82
CA THR A 822 -31.65 12.28 -9.25
C THR A 822 -33.11 12.35 -8.78
N ASN A 823 -33.96 11.38 -9.13
CA ASN A 823 -35.32 11.34 -8.61
C ASN A 823 -35.31 10.99 -7.13
N THR A 824 -36.23 11.57 -6.37
CA THR A 824 -36.50 11.17 -4.99
C THR A 824 -37.14 9.78 -4.94
N ILE A 825 -36.86 9.01 -3.88
CA ILE A 825 -37.37 7.63 -3.76
C ILE A 825 -38.69 7.58 -2.98
N THR A 826 -39.65 6.80 -3.47
CA THR A 826 -40.87 6.49 -2.70
C THR A 826 -40.58 5.49 -1.59
N ARG A 827 -41.37 5.54 -0.52
CA ARG A 827 -41.20 4.64 0.62
C ARG A 827 -41.40 3.17 0.23
N GLU A 828 -42.26 2.84 -0.75
CA GLU A 828 -42.39 1.47 -1.25
C GLU A 828 -41.22 0.98 -2.13
N GLU A 829 -40.60 1.85 -2.94
CA GLU A 829 -39.35 1.50 -3.65
C GLU A 829 -38.20 1.24 -2.65
N ALA A 830 -38.09 2.09 -1.62
CA ALA A 830 -37.10 1.92 -0.55
C ALA A 830 -37.27 0.59 0.19
N MET A 831 -38.52 0.20 0.52
CA MET A 831 -38.80 -1.09 1.14
C MET A 831 -38.38 -2.30 0.27
N VAL A 832 -38.43 -2.20 -1.06
CA VAL A 832 -37.90 -3.25 -1.97
C VAL A 832 -36.38 -3.33 -1.95
N MET A 833 -35.69 -2.19 -1.93
CA MET A 833 -34.22 -2.17 -1.82
C MET A 833 -33.74 -2.69 -0.46
N TYR A 834 -34.41 -2.34 0.66
CA TYR A 834 -34.10 -2.90 1.98
C TYR A 834 -34.36 -4.41 2.06
N ALA A 835 -35.43 -4.93 1.46
CA ALA A 835 -35.69 -6.37 1.45
C ALA A 835 -34.57 -7.15 0.75
N LYS A 836 -33.99 -6.61 -0.32
CA LYS A 836 -32.80 -7.18 -0.97
C LYS A 836 -31.53 -7.03 -0.13
N ALA A 837 -31.39 -5.91 0.59
CA ALA A 837 -30.30 -5.71 1.53
C ALA A 837 -30.35 -6.70 2.71
N MET A 838 -31.55 -7.11 3.16
CA MET A 838 -31.75 -8.23 4.10
C MET A 838 -31.21 -9.56 3.55
N ASP A 839 -31.35 -9.84 2.25
CA ASP A 839 -30.84 -11.07 1.62
C ASP A 839 -29.31 -11.13 1.57
N ILE A 840 -28.63 -9.98 1.52
CA ILE A 840 -27.17 -9.87 1.67
C ILE A 840 -26.80 -10.06 3.15
N ALA A 841 -27.48 -9.31 4.04
CA ALA A 841 -27.23 -9.29 5.48
C ALA A 841 -27.74 -10.51 6.26
N LYS A 842 -28.40 -11.46 5.59
CA LYS A 842 -28.97 -12.69 6.16
C LYS A 842 -29.95 -12.46 7.32
N VAL A 843 -30.66 -11.33 7.32
CA VAL A 843 -31.70 -11.05 8.32
C VAL A 843 -32.81 -12.09 8.23
N ALA A 844 -33.18 -12.70 9.35
CA ALA A 844 -34.16 -13.77 9.38
C ALA A 844 -35.58 -13.28 9.02
N ASP A 845 -36.22 -13.95 8.06
CA ASP A 845 -37.59 -13.65 7.62
C ASP A 845 -38.63 -14.04 8.67
N ASN A 846 -39.05 -13.04 9.46
CA ASN A 846 -40.11 -13.18 10.44
C ASN A 846 -41.48 -13.30 9.75
N LYS A 847 -42.18 -14.42 9.95
CA LYS A 847 -43.49 -14.74 9.34
C LYS A 847 -44.71 -14.12 10.03
N SER A 848 -44.53 -13.13 10.91
CA SER A 848 -45.64 -12.32 11.45
C SER A 848 -46.36 -11.54 10.34
N ASN A 849 -47.46 -10.85 10.66
CA ASN A 849 -48.06 -9.89 9.75
C ASN A 849 -48.15 -8.50 10.39
N LYS A 850 -46.99 -7.84 10.57
CA LYS A 850 -46.94 -6.47 11.10
C LYS A 850 -47.40 -5.44 10.07
N LEU A 851 -47.28 -5.73 8.77
CA LEU A 851 -47.76 -4.84 7.71
C LEU A 851 -49.28 -4.57 7.81
N ALA A 852 -50.08 -5.57 8.15
CA ALA A 852 -51.53 -5.42 8.33
C ALA A 852 -51.95 -4.55 9.53
N ALA A 853 -51.02 -4.17 10.44
CA ALA A 853 -51.30 -3.21 11.49
C ALA A 853 -51.33 -1.75 11.00
N TYR A 854 -50.86 -1.49 9.77
CA TYR A 854 -50.91 -0.16 9.15
C TYR A 854 -52.24 0.04 8.41
N THR A 855 -52.95 1.10 8.78
CA THR A 855 -54.29 1.45 8.28
C THR A 855 -54.32 1.76 6.78
N ASP A 856 -53.18 2.13 6.19
CA ASP A 856 -53.00 2.41 4.77
C ASP A 856 -52.15 1.35 4.04
N SER A 857 -51.91 0.18 4.65
CA SER A 857 -51.19 -0.95 4.05
C SER A 857 -51.73 -1.37 2.68
N ALA A 858 -53.04 -1.24 2.45
CA ALA A 858 -53.69 -1.48 1.16
C ALA A 858 -53.25 -0.52 0.03
N LYS A 859 -52.50 0.55 0.32
CA LYS A 859 -51.90 1.44 -0.69
C LYS A 859 -50.54 0.96 -1.20
N VAL A 860 -49.90 -0.02 -0.56
CA VAL A 860 -48.65 -0.62 -1.03
C VAL A 860 -48.91 -1.31 -2.37
N ALA A 861 -48.12 -1.00 -3.41
CA ALA A 861 -48.29 -1.65 -4.70
C ALA A 861 -48.00 -3.16 -4.63
N THR A 862 -48.73 -3.97 -5.40
CA THR A 862 -48.64 -5.44 -5.39
C THR A 862 -47.22 -5.98 -5.63
N TRP A 863 -46.38 -5.26 -6.39
CA TRP A 863 -44.97 -5.61 -6.61
C TRP A 863 -44.07 -5.33 -5.39
N ALA A 864 -44.45 -4.36 -4.56
CA ALA A 864 -43.74 -3.99 -3.34
C ALA A 864 -44.23 -4.78 -2.11
N THR A 865 -45.48 -5.25 -2.09
CA THR A 865 -46.11 -5.92 -0.94
C THR A 865 -45.25 -7.02 -0.29
N PRO A 866 -44.62 -7.95 -1.04
CA PRO A 866 -43.77 -8.99 -0.42
C PRO A 866 -42.57 -8.39 0.31
N SER A 867 -41.95 -7.35 -0.24
CA SER A 867 -40.79 -6.69 0.35
C SER A 867 -41.16 -5.83 1.56
N ALA A 868 -42.23 -5.04 1.44
CA ALA A 868 -42.81 -4.26 2.53
C ALA A 868 -43.14 -5.15 3.73
N GLN A 869 -43.70 -6.34 3.49
CA GLN A 869 -43.96 -7.33 4.54
C GLN A 869 -42.68 -7.72 5.28
N ARG A 870 -41.61 -8.08 4.56
CA ARG A 870 -40.32 -8.50 5.17
C ARG A 870 -39.71 -7.41 6.05
N VAL A 871 -39.53 -6.21 5.52
CA VAL A 871 -38.83 -5.12 6.22
C VAL A 871 -39.62 -4.55 7.40
N VAL A 872 -40.96 -4.56 7.33
CA VAL A 872 -41.83 -4.16 8.43
C VAL A 872 -41.91 -5.26 9.51
N ASN A 873 -41.97 -6.54 9.12
CA ASN A 873 -41.93 -7.66 10.07
C ASN A 873 -40.61 -7.70 10.87
N ALA A 874 -39.49 -7.40 10.20
CA ALA A 874 -38.15 -7.28 10.79
C ALA A 874 -37.97 -6.00 11.64
N GLU A 875 -38.88 -5.02 11.59
CA GLU A 875 -38.77 -3.68 12.20
C GLU A 875 -37.57 -2.87 11.66
N ILE A 876 -37.17 -3.15 10.42
CA ILE A 876 -36.17 -2.37 9.69
C ILE A 876 -36.80 -1.06 9.23
N PHE A 877 -37.98 -1.16 8.61
CA PHE A 877 -38.72 -0.01 8.09
C PHE A 877 -39.97 0.25 8.94
N ASN A 878 -40.12 1.49 9.42
CA ASN A 878 -41.20 1.91 10.30
C ASN A 878 -42.10 2.96 9.62
N GLY A 879 -43.38 2.99 9.99
CA GLY A 879 -44.31 4.03 9.55
C GLY A 879 -44.11 5.37 10.27
N LYS A 880 -44.81 6.41 9.80
CA LYS A 880 -44.72 7.81 10.27
C LYS A 880 -45.51 8.05 11.58
N GLY A 881 -45.60 7.03 12.44
CA GLY A 881 -46.49 7.00 13.61
C GLY A 881 -47.96 6.71 13.28
N ASN A 882 -48.81 6.71 14.30
CA ASN A 882 -50.28 6.60 14.22
C ASN A 882 -50.86 5.48 13.32
N GLY A 883 -50.11 4.39 13.08
CA GLY A 883 -50.53 3.32 12.19
C GLY A 883 -50.57 3.71 10.70
N ILE A 884 -49.75 4.68 10.28
CA ILE A 884 -49.61 5.12 8.88
C ILE A 884 -48.22 4.73 8.34
N LEU A 885 -48.18 3.98 7.24
CA LEU A 885 -46.95 3.58 6.56
C LEU A 885 -46.52 4.60 5.51
N ASP A 886 -47.49 5.27 4.86
CA ASP A 886 -47.30 6.21 3.75
C ASP A 886 -46.43 5.63 2.62
N PRO A 887 -46.87 4.56 1.92
CA PRO A 887 -46.03 3.86 0.95
C PRO A 887 -45.78 4.66 -0.35
N LYS A 888 -46.66 5.60 -0.69
CA LYS A 888 -46.52 6.46 -1.88
C LYS A 888 -45.77 7.76 -1.60
N GLY A 889 -45.71 8.19 -0.34
CA GLY A 889 -44.94 9.36 0.04
C GLY A 889 -43.44 9.15 -0.15
N THR A 890 -42.74 10.27 -0.25
CA THR A 890 -41.28 10.32 -0.33
C THR A 890 -40.64 9.93 1.01
N LEU A 891 -39.46 9.30 0.94
CA LEU A 891 -38.61 8.99 2.09
C LEU A 891 -37.69 10.19 2.40
N THR A 892 -37.48 10.51 3.68
CA THR A 892 -36.49 11.54 4.08
C THR A 892 -35.12 10.95 4.41
N GLU A 893 -34.07 11.79 4.43
CA GLU A 893 -32.70 11.34 4.76
C GLU A 893 -32.62 10.69 6.15
N ALA A 894 -33.31 11.25 7.16
CA ALA A 894 -33.34 10.69 8.51
C ALA A 894 -34.09 9.34 8.57
N GLU A 895 -35.20 9.18 7.84
CA GLU A 895 -35.92 7.90 7.75
C GLU A 895 -35.05 6.83 7.07
N ALA A 896 -34.30 7.21 6.02
CA ALA A 896 -33.38 6.33 5.32
C ALA A 896 -32.23 5.87 6.22
N LEU A 897 -31.51 6.78 6.89
CA LEU A 897 -30.43 6.39 7.79
C LEU A 897 -30.92 5.58 9.00
N THR A 898 -32.15 5.83 9.46
CA THR A 898 -32.78 5.02 10.52
C THR A 898 -33.06 3.59 10.06
N ALA A 899 -33.61 3.40 8.86
CA ALA A 899 -33.84 2.07 8.32
C ALA A 899 -32.51 1.34 7.94
N VAL A 900 -31.46 2.08 7.55
CA VAL A 900 -30.10 1.53 7.40
C VAL A 900 -29.53 1.06 8.74
N ARG A 901 -29.59 1.88 9.79
CA ARG A 901 -29.13 1.48 11.15
C ARG A 901 -29.90 0.26 11.64
N ASN A 902 -31.23 0.24 11.49
CA ASN A 902 -32.05 -0.90 11.86
C ASN A 902 -31.68 -2.16 11.08
N LEU A 903 -31.38 -2.09 9.78
CA LEU A 903 -30.90 -3.23 9.00
C LEU A 903 -29.63 -3.85 9.62
N LEU A 904 -28.63 -3.04 9.96
CA LEU A 904 -27.39 -3.52 10.56
C LEU A 904 -27.62 -4.12 11.96
N LEU A 905 -28.46 -3.49 12.77
CA LEU A 905 -28.84 -3.98 14.10
C LEU A 905 -29.61 -5.31 14.04
N LYS A 906 -30.52 -5.47 13.08
CA LYS A 906 -31.35 -6.68 12.90
C LYS A 906 -30.60 -7.81 12.20
N ALA A 907 -29.45 -7.51 11.60
CA ALA A 907 -28.48 -8.47 11.07
C ALA A 907 -27.39 -8.84 12.09
N GLU A 908 -27.41 -8.26 13.30
CA GLU A 908 -26.37 -8.40 14.33
C GLU A 908 -24.96 -7.99 13.83
N LEU A 909 -24.91 -7.11 12.83
CA LEU A 909 -23.68 -6.62 12.18
C LEU A 909 -23.03 -5.45 12.91
N ILE A 910 -23.77 -4.76 13.77
CA ILE A 910 -23.29 -3.71 14.70
C ILE A 910 -24.00 -3.83 16.06
N ASN A 911 -23.43 -3.23 17.11
CA ASN A 911 -24.08 -3.09 18.42
C ASN A 911 -25.19 -2.03 18.40
N LYS A 912 -26.11 -2.14 19.38
CA LYS A 912 -27.12 -1.13 19.71
C LYS A 912 -26.50 0.13 20.32
#